data_AF-A0A4R8HP28-F1
#
_entry.id   AF-A0A4R8HP28-F1
#
_cell.length_a   1.000
_cell.length_b   1.000
_cell.length_c   1.000
_cell.angle_alpha   90.00
_cell.angle_beta   90.00
_cell.angle_gamma   90.00
#
_symmetry.space_group_name_H-M   'P 1'
#
loop_
_entity.id
_entity.type
_entity.pdbx_description
1 polymer ?
#
loop_
_entity_poly.entity_id
_entity_poly.type
_entity_poly.pdbx_seq_one_letter_code
_entity_poly.pdbx_strand_id
1 'polypeptide(L)'
;MLSSTDQAFRRDIDARPSRIALGAIGPLAACAAIFLLLRPYYGLEHDAVIYMGRGLADLDPQGVGRDIMFRYDGQSKFSVFSRLVDLLIPVLGLAAAAKALALTGCGLWFAALAALASRLAGGAALLALLLLVAAFDSSYGGFGVFHFAEPFATPRPFAEAFVLAALAALLAERRWVAILFLLAAAAFHPIIAAPGFLVALLYEGMRDRRILIAALLGGAGALVAALAGAPLLGRLTARIDPQWAAIISVRSDYIFLSDWPASTWIVMLRQACTLLLAASLSPPPVRRLLFCVIGAVGLGLSASFLLGDVLMRELAAQAQGWRALWLAAAFAPLALGLAAPALWRDGVQGRIALALLVTSWILRAAPESAFLALIAALAWWGRERWRHIPLGLLERALSALCGLCAVIVLGAALWFAREYVRVAPSEDSILPSVLRAGEPAFVPLLFLALAILIAAWRPRPFLAAGVAALAAPLAAYCWINEPFPLRSADVHPPELEAMVAPREGEVLWVNDKLAPWVWLGRANWASRVQGAGVVFSRPLALEWRERMGLLRDLGWVADSALKPRTDDVIDFPPFTRASLERLCARPDAPAYVVGAVESPGALAEGLEPRFWRGPPRFSLHLAGGAPHWTPIEHYAIFDCAVYRP
;
A
#
# COMPACT_ATOMS: atom_id res chain seq x y z
N MET A 1 30.79 -34.54 -13.45
CA MET A 1 30.43 -35.17 -12.16
C MET A 1 29.73 -34.10 -11.33
N LEU A 2 28.44 -34.28 -11.03
CA LEU A 2 27.71 -33.35 -10.15
C LEU A 2 28.30 -33.45 -8.75
N SER A 3 28.59 -32.31 -8.14
CA SER A 3 29.09 -32.25 -6.76
C SER A 3 28.00 -32.74 -5.80
N SER A 4 28.35 -33.31 -4.64
CA SER A 4 27.35 -33.70 -3.62
C SER A 4 26.46 -32.53 -3.17
N THR A 5 26.95 -31.30 -3.36
CA THR A 5 26.32 -30.00 -3.18
C THR A 5 25.15 -29.73 -4.14
N ASP A 6 25.21 -30.17 -5.39
CA ASP A 6 24.11 -30.03 -6.35
C ASP A 6 22.92 -30.94 -6.01
N GLN A 7 23.17 -32.03 -5.28
CA GLN A 7 22.13 -32.98 -4.87
C GLN A 7 21.34 -32.50 -3.64
N ALA A 8 21.95 -31.73 -2.73
CA ALA A 8 21.29 -31.24 -1.51
C ALA A 8 20.28 -30.12 -1.80
N PHE A 9 20.62 -29.16 -2.66
CA PHE A 9 19.66 -28.12 -3.06
C PHE A 9 18.59 -28.65 -4.02
N ARG A 10 18.93 -29.65 -4.87
CA ARG A 10 17.92 -30.45 -5.59
C ARG A 10 16.92 -31.05 -4.62
N ARG A 11 17.39 -31.68 -3.53
CA ARG A 11 16.48 -32.16 -2.48
C ARG A 11 15.67 -31.03 -1.88
N ASP A 12 16.15 -29.80 -1.69
CA ASP A 12 15.34 -28.76 -1.04
C ASP A 12 14.26 -28.12 -1.94
N ILE A 13 14.45 -28.09 -3.27
CA ILE A 13 13.42 -27.66 -4.24
C ILE A 13 12.50 -28.82 -4.64
N ASP A 14 13.06 -30.04 -4.80
CA ASP A 14 12.31 -31.23 -5.19
C ASP A 14 11.72 -31.99 -3.98
N ALA A 15 12.13 -31.67 -2.74
CA ALA A 15 11.57 -32.29 -1.54
C ALA A 15 10.12 -31.90 -1.41
N ARG A 16 9.31 -32.90 -1.08
CA ARG A 16 7.96 -32.67 -0.60
C ARG A 16 8.02 -31.70 0.58
N PRO A 17 7.06 -30.75 0.67
CA PRO A 17 7.05 -29.72 1.69
C PRO A 17 7.12 -30.34 3.08
N SER A 18 8.25 -30.15 3.78
CA SER A 18 8.47 -30.68 5.11
C SER A 18 8.09 -29.65 6.19
N ARG A 19 7.81 -30.14 7.40
CA ARG A 19 7.51 -29.29 8.56
C ARG A 19 8.75 -28.45 8.89
N ILE A 20 8.54 -27.18 9.26
CA ILE A 20 9.61 -26.28 9.72
C ILE A 20 10.30 -26.95 10.91
N ALA A 21 11.56 -27.37 10.75
CA ALA A 21 12.35 -27.94 11.83
C ALA A 21 12.69 -26.86 12.88
N LEU A 22 12.84 -27.23 14.16
CA LEU A 22 13.20 -26.28 15.23
C LEU A 22 14.46 -25.43 14.92
N GLY A 23 15.41 -25.97 14.15
CA GLY A 23 16.61 -25.24 13.70
C GLY A 23 16.34 -24.08 12.72
N ALA A 24 15.11 -23.94 12.21
CA ALA A 24 14.72 -22.88 11.29
C ALA A 24 14.07 -21.66 11.99
N ILE A 25 13.82 -21.73 13.30
CA ILE A 25 13.17 -20.65 14.07
C ILE A 25 14.02 -19.38 14.03
N GLY A 26 15.34 -19.47 14.27
CA GLY A 26 16.24 -18.33 14.24
C GLY A 26 16.26 -17.60 12.89
N PRO A 27 16.49 -18.29 11.76
CA PRO A 27 16.43 -17.68 10.43
C PRO A 27 15.05 -17.12 10.04
N LEU A 28 13.95 -17.77 10.45
CA LEU A 28 12.60 -17.23 10.24
C LEU A 28 12.37 -15.95 11.05
N ALA A 29 12.82 -15.92 12.29
CA ALA A 29 12.79 -14.71 13.13
C ALA A 29 13.64 -13.59 12.52
N ALA A 30 14.80 -13.91 11.91
CA ALA A 30 15.61 -12.94 11.19
C ALA A 30 14.84 -12.34 9.99
N CYS A 31 14.18 -13.18 9.20
CA CYS A 31 13.36 -12.73 8.07
C CYS A 31 12.19 -11.86 8.53
N ALA A 32 11.53 -12.24 9.64
CA ALA A 32 10.45 -11.46 10.24
C ALA A 32 10.94 -10.10 10.76
N ALA A 33 12.09 -10.07 11.43
CA ALA A 33 12.70 -8.85 11.94
C ALA A 33 13.08 -7.90 10.80
N ILE A 34 13.69 -8.41 9.72
CA ILE A 34 13.96 -7.62 8.51
C ILE A 34 12.66 -7.13 7.89
N PHE A 35 11.66 -7.99 7.74
CA PHE A 35 10.36 -7.60 7.20
C PHE A 35 9.71 -6.44 7.96
N LEU A 36 9.73 -6.47 9.30
CA LEU A 36 9.22 -5.37 10.13
C LEU A 36 10.12 -4.13 10.09
N LEU A 37 11.44 -4.30 10.00
CA LEU A 37 12.39 -3.19 9.87
C LEU A 37 12.17 -2.40 8.58
N LEU A 38 11.94 -3.12 7.47
CA LEU A 38 11.69 -2.50 6.16
C LEU A 38 10.25 -1.97 6.00
N ARG A 39 9.42 -2.12 7.04
CA ARG A 39 8.04 -1.64 7.11
C ARG A 39 7.80 -0.93 8.44
N PRO A 40 8.47 0.20 8.67
CA PRO A 40 8.32 0.92 9.93
C PRO A 40 6.88 1.43 10.08
N TYR A 41 6.42 1.53 11.32
CA TYR A 41 5.08 2.03 11.61
C TYR A 41 5.05 3.55 11.48
N TYR A 42 4.24 4.07 10.56
CA TYR A 42 4.10 5.51 10.34
C TYR A 42 2.89 6.12 11.06
N GLY A 43 2.11 5.30 11.76
CA GLY A 43 0.99 5.76 12.56
C GLY A 43 -0.34 5.96 11.81
N LEU A 44 -1.15 6.93 12.28
CA LEU A 44 -2.42 7.37 11.71
C LEU A 44 -2.18 8.21 10.45
N GLU A 45 -1.60 7.53 9.47
CA GLU A 45 -1.31 8.05 8.14
C GLU A 45 -2.09 7.28 7.10
N HIS A 46 -2.22 7.86 5.89
CA HIS A 46 -2.98 7.27 4.80
C HIS A 46 -4.38 6.79 5.24
N ASP A 47 -4.77 5.56 4.89
CA ASP A 47 -6.10 5.04 5.17
C ASP A 47 -6.31 4.68 6.64
N ALA A 48 -5.25 4.58 7.46
CA ALA A 48 -5.43 4.35 8.90
C ALA A 48 -6.29 5.46 9.53
N VAL A 49 -6.17 6.69 9.02
CA VAL A 49 -7.02 7.83 9.41
C VAL A 49 -8.50 7.52 9.21
N ILE A 50 -8.85 6.90 8.08
CA ILE A 50 -10.24 6.63 7.70
C ILE A 50 -10.82 5.53 8.60
N TYR A 51 -10.08 4.42 8.77
CA TYR A 51 -10.58 3.29 9.54
C TYR A 51 -10.61 3.56 11.05
N MET A 52 -9.59 4.23 11.59
CA MET A 52 -9.56 4.59 13.00
C MET A 52 -10.54 5.74 13.30
N GLY A 53 -10.67 6.71 12.39
CA GLY A 53 -11.69 7.75 12.47
C GLY A 53 -13.11 7.18 12.41
N ARG A 54 -13.34 6.10 11.64
CA ARG A 54 -14.62 5.40 11.65
C ARG A 54 -14.96 4.83 13.02
N GLY A 55 -13.98 4.23 13.71
CA GLY A 55 -14.18 3.76 15.09
C GLY A 55 -14.55 4.88 16.05
N LEU A 56 -13.87 6.04 15.95
CA LEU A 56 -14.25 7.23 16.73
C LEU A 56 -15.68 7.68 16.42
N ALA A 57 -16.09 7.67 15.15
CA ALA A 57 -17.44 8.00 14.72
C ALA A 57 -18.51 7.05 15.26
N ASP A 58 -18.20 5.75 15.34
CA ASP A 58 -19.10 4.74 15.88
C ASP A 58 -19.22 4.84 17.41
N LEU A 59 -18.14 5.23 18.10
CA LEU A 59 -18.11 5.47 19.55
C LEU A 59 -18.72 6.82 19.96
N ASP A 60 -18.69 7.83 19.09
CA ASP A 60 -19.28 9.15 19.29
C ASP A 60 -20.19 9.55 18.11
N PRO A 61 -21.44 9.04 18.07
CA PRO A 61 -22.36 9.33 16.98
C PRO A 61 -22.80 10.80 16.88
N GLN A 62 -22.68 11.57 17.97
CA GLN A 62 -23.16 12.96 18.05
C GLN A 62 -22.05 14.00 17.86
N GLY A 63 -20.79 13.64 18.04
CA GLY A 63 -19.64 14.45 17.65
C GLY A 63 -19.04 13.97 16.33
N VAL A 64 -18.01 13.13 16.39
CA VAL A 64 -17.26 12.66 15.21
C VAL A 64 -18.17 11.98 14.17
N GLY A 65 -19.16 11.21 14.61
CA GLY A 65 -20.10 10.50 13.73
C GLY A 65 -20.97 11.39 12.85
N ARG A 66 -21.04 12.70 13.15
CA ARG A 66 -21.71 13.68 12.29
C ARG A 66 -20.89 14.08 11.06
N ASP A 67 -19.60 13.78 11.00
CA ASP A 67 -18.74 14.13 9.86
C ASP A 67 -19.31 13.58 8.54
N ILE A 68 -19.27 14.38 7.49
CA ILE A 68 -19.84 14.03 6.18
C ILE A 68 -19.28 12.72 5.62
N MET A 69 -18.01 12.39 5.90
CA MET A 69 -17.41 11.14 5.43
C MET A 69 -18.07 9.92 6.08
N PHE A 70 -18.42 9.98 7.37
CA PHE A 70 -19.02 8.86 8.09
C PHE A 70 -20.53 8.80 7.94
N ARG A 71 -21.18 9.96 7.78
CA ARG A 71 -22.62 10.08 7.49
C ARG A 71 -22.98 9.43 6.15
N TYR A 72 -22.15 9.62 5.15
CA TYR A 72 -22.33 9.06 3.80
C TYR A 72 -21.57 7.74 3.57
N ASP A 73 -21.03 7.12 4.62
CA ASP A 73 -20.27 5.89 4.51
C ASP A 73 -21.17 4.69 4.19
N GLY A 74 -20.92 4.10 3.02
CA GLY A 74 -21.60 2.89 2.55
C GLY A 74 -20.78 1.61 2.67
N GLN A 75 -19.55 1.64 3.18
CA GLN A 75 -18.61 0.52 3.06
C GLN A 75 -18.22 -0.13 4.38
N SER A 76 -17.90 0.65 5.41
CA SER A 76 -17.28 0.14 6.65
C SER A 76 -18.12 -0.94 7.35
N LYS A 77 -19.45 -0.82 7.27
CA LYS A 77 -20.42 -1.73 7.90
C LYS A 77 -20.32 -3.19 7.45
N PHE A 78 -19.70 -3.45 6.29
CA PHE A 78 -19.53 -4.79 5.74
C PHE A 78 -18.21 -5.47 6.16
N SER A 79 -17.37 -4.79 6.95
CA SER A 79 -16.09 -5.33 7.40
C SER A 79 -16.12 -5.74 8.88
N VAL A 80 -15.57 -6.92 9.18
CA VAL A 80 -15.28 -7.33 10.57
C VAL A 80 -14.22 -6.44 11.21
N PHE A 81 -13.36 -5.78 10.41
CA PHE A 81 -12.31 -4.90 10.90
C PHE A 81 -12.87 -3.72 11.68
N SER A 82 -13.96 -3.09 11.22
CA SER A 82 -14.60 -1.99 11.95
C SER A 82 -15.01 -2.41 13.36
N ARG A 83 -15.57 -3.61 13.51
CA ARG A 83 -15.93 -4.15 14.83
C ARG A 83 -14.71 -4.37 15.73
N LEU A 84 -13.57 -4.76 15.17
CA LEU A 84 -12.33 -4.87 15.93
C LEU A 84 -11.83 -3.51 16.41
N VAL A 85 -11.93 -2.48 15.55
CA VAL A 85 -11.57 -1.10 15.91
C VAL A 85 -12.46 -0.61 17.06
N ASP A 86 -13.78 -0.77 16.96
CA ASP A 86 -14.75 -0.35 17.99
C ASP A 86 -14.48 -1.00 19.36
N LEU A 87 -14.00 -2.24 19.35
CA LEU A 87 -13.66 -2.98 20.58
C LEU A 87 -12.31 -2.57 21.17
N LEU A 88 -11.34 -2.19 20.34
CA LEU A 88 -9.97 -1.93 20.78
C LEU A 88 -9.74 -0.50 21.23
N ILE A 89 -10.37 0.49 20.59
CA ILE A 89 -10.21 1.90 20.97
C ILE A 89 -10.56 2.14 22.46
N PRO A 90 -11.70 1.65 23.00
CA PRO A 90 -12.05 1.89 24.40
C PRO A 90 -11.09 1.24 25.41
N VAL A 91 -10.38 0.17 25.01
CA VAL A 91 -9.49 -0.60 25.89
C VAL A 91 -8.06 -0.11 25.83
N LEU A 92 -7.57 0.25 24.64
CA LEU A 92 -6.16 0.57 24.41
C LEU A 92 -5.91 2.07 24.16
N GLY A 93 -6.93 2.86 23.86
CA GLY A 93 -6.78 4.18 23.26
C GLY A 93 -6.56 4.10 21.74
N LEU A 94 -6.62 5.24 21.06
CA LEU A 94 -6.60 5.31 19.60
C LEU A 94 -5.24 4.90 19.03
N ALA A 95 -4.15 5.45 19.57
CA ALA A 95 -2.81 5.23 19.04
C ALA A 95 -2.34 3.78 19.23
N ALA A 96 -2.54 3.21 20.42
CA ALA A 96 -2.15 1.85 20.73
C ALA A 96 -3.03 0.81 19.99
N ALA A 97 -4.34 1.06 19.84
CA ALA A 97 -5.21 0.21 19.03
C ALA A 97 -4.75 0.17 17.58
N ALA A 98 -4.46 1.33 16.97
CA ALA A 98 -3.95 1.39 15.60
C ALA A 98 -2.63 0.62 15.44
N LYS A 99 -1.69 0.80 16.36
CA LYS A 99 -0.40 0.11 16.34
C LYS A 99 -0.56 -1.41 16.49
N ALA A 100 -1.42 -1.86 17.41
CA ALA A 100 -1.69 -3.28 17.63
C ALA A 100 -2.32 -3.94 16.39
N LEU A 101 -3.27 -3.26 15.74
CA LEU A 101 -3.89 -3.74 14.50
C LEU A 101 -2.88 -3.81 13.35
N ALA A 102 -2.06 -2.77 13.18
CA ALA A 102 -1.00 -2.75 12.16
C ALA A 102 0.01 -3.91 12.37
N LEU A 103 0.49 -4.08 13.61
CA LEU A 103 1.45 -5.14 13.94
C LEU A 103 0.85 -6.54 13.73
N THR A 104 -0.40 -6.73 14.13
CA THR A 104 -1.12 -7.99 13.95
C THR A 104 -1.32 -8.30 12.47
N GLY A 105 -1.73 -7.31 11.67
CA GLY A 105 -1.87 -7.44 10.22
C GLY A 105 -0.55 -7.85 9.56
N CYS A 106 0.55 -7.15 9.86
CA CYS A 106 1.88 -7.49 9.35
C CYS A 106 2.34 -8.89 9.79
N GLY A 107 2.12 -9.26 11.06
CA GLY A 107 2.49 -10.57 11.59
C GLY A 107 1.73 -11.71 10.93
N LEU A 108 0.41 -11.58 10.78
CA LEU A 108 -0.43 -12.55 10.07
C LEU A 108 -0.03 -12.67 8.60
N TRP A 109 0.24 -11.54 7.95
CA TRP A 109 0.66 -11.50 6.56
C TRP A 109 1.98 -12.24 6.35
N PHE A 110 2.99 -11.96 7.18
CA PHE A 110 4.29 -12.64 7.11
C PHE A 110 4.14 -14.14 7.39
N ALA A 111 3.34 -14.53 8.38
CA ALA A 111 3.08 -15.94 8.67
C ALA A 111 2.39 -16.67 7.50
N ALA A 112 1.41 -16.03 6.85
CA ALA A 112 0.74 -16.57 5.68
C ALA A 112 1.67 -16.67 4.46
N LEU A 113 2.52 -15.66 4.25
CA LEU A 113 3.56 -15.72 3.23
C LEU A 113 4.54 -16.87 3.51
N ALA A 114 4.99 -17.05 4.75
CA ALA A 114 5.86 -18.17 5.14
C ALA A 114 5.19 -19.52 4.90
N ALA A 115 3.90 -19.63 5.21
CA ALA A 115 3.11 -20.83 4.91
C ALA A 115 3.05 -21.10 3.40
N LEU A 116 2.76 -20.09 2.58
CA LEU A 116 2.74 -20.18 1.11
C LEU A 116 4.12 -20.55 0.56
N ALA A 117 5.16 -19.81 0.93
CA ALA A 117 6.53 -20.04 0.49
C ALA A 117 7.03 -21.45 0.87
N SER A 118 6.61 -22.01 2.01
CA SER A 118 6.92 -23.39 2.40
C SER A 118 6.31 -24.44 1.47
N ARG A 119 5.29 -24.09 0.69
CA ARG A 119 4.72 -24.94 -0.37
C ARG A 119 5.46 -24.80 -1.69
N LEU A 120 6.26 -23.74 -1.85
CA LEU A 120 7.00 -23.42 -3.07
C LEU A 120 8.44 -23.94 -3.01
N ALA A 121 9.09 -23.86 -1.85
CA ALA A 121 10.45 -24.33 -1.63
C ALA A 121 10.73 -24.72 -0.16
N GLY A 122 11.75 -25.56 0.07
CA GLY A 122 12.25 -25.93 1.39
C GLY A 122 13.59 -25.26 1.75
N GLY A 123 14.05 -25.51 2.99
CA GLY A 123 15.42 -25.20 3.43
C GLY A 123 15.84 -23.73 3.25
N ALA A 124 17.03 -23.51 2.69
CA ALA A 124 17.57 -22.16 2.47
C ALA A 124 16.82 -21.39 1.36
N ALA A 125 16.21 -22.10 0.41
CA ALA A 125 15.42 -21.48 -0.65
C ALA A 125 14.15 -20.80 -0.09
N LEU A 126 13.48 -21.42 0.89
CA LEU A 126 12.37 -20.80 1.63
C LEU A 126 12.78 -19.45 2.23
N LEU A 127 13.92 -19.39 2.91
CA LEU A 127 14.40 -18.17 3.56
C LEU A 127 14.73 -17.07 2.52
N ALA A 128 15.33 -17.47 1.39
CA ALA A 128 15.58 -16.54 0.28
C ALA A 128 14.29 -15.96 -0.30
N LEU A 129 13.24 -16.79 -0.46
CA LEU A 129 11.92 -16.31 -0.90
C LEU A 129 11.33 -15.27 0.06
N LEU A 130 11.44 -15.51 1.37
CA LEU A 130 10.94 -14.57 2.38
C LEU A 130 11.72 -13.25 2.38
N LEU A 131 13.04 -13.31 2.26
CA LEU A 131 13.88 -12.11 2.17
C LEU A 131 13.62 -11.30 0.90
N LEU A 132 13.42 -11.96 -0.25
CA LEU A 132 13.04 -11.31 -1.50
C LEU A 132 11.73 -10.54 -1.35
N VAL A 133 10.70 -11.14 -0.80
CA VAL A 133 9.42 -10.44 -0.62
C VAL A 133 9.52 -9.35 0.45
N ALA A 134 10.34 -9.53 1.49
CA ALA A 134 10.55 -8.51 2.51
C ALA A 134 11.27 -7.26 2.00
N ALA A 135 12.24 -7.41 1.09
CA ALA A 135 13.10 -6.31 0.66
C ALA A 135 12.64 -5.60 -0.62
N PHE A 136 11.78 -6.24 -1.41
CA PHE A 136 11.33 -5.66 -2.66
C PHE A 136 10.17 -4.67 -2.44
N ASP A 137 10.11 -3.71 -3.35
CA ASP A 137 9.04 -2.72 -3.42
C ASP A 137 7.68 -3.41 -3.41
N SER A 138 6.83 -2.98 -2.48
CA SER A 138 5.49 -3.55 -2.28
C SER A 138 4.38 -2.76 -2.94
N SER A 139 4.73 -1.68 -3.64
CA SER A 139 3.77 -0.87 -4.37
C SER A 139 3.09 -1.65 -5.49
N TYR A 140 1.80 -1.35 -5.69
CA TYR A 140 1.01 -1.83 -6.82
C TYR A 140 -0.01 -0.78 -7.25
N GLY A 141 -0.50 -0.92 -8.49
CA GLY A 141 -1.43 0.03 -9.10
C GLY A 141 -0.76 1.33 -9.56
N GLY A 142 -1.58 2.29 -10.01
CA GLY A 142 -1.14 3.60 -10.46
C GLY A 142 -0.49 4.42 -9.35
N PHE A 143 0.55 5.19 -9.71
CA PHE A 143 1.18 6.22 -8.86
C PHE A 143 1.82 5.74 -7.55
N GLY A 144 1.93 4.43 -7.32
CA GLY A 144 2.58 3.88 -6.12
C GLY A 144 1.87 4.21 -4.80
N VAL A 145 0.53 4.37 -4.83
CA VAL A 145 -0.28 4.75 -3.66
C VAL A 145 -0.54 3.57 -2.72
N PHE A 146 -0.70 2.37 -3.29
CA PHE A 146 -1.10 1.18 -2.55
C PHE A 146 0.09 0.24 -2.40
N HIS A 147 0.24 -0.33 -1.21
CA HIS A 147 1.27 -1.33 -0.94
C HIS A 147 0.63 -2.59 -0.35
N PHE A 148 1.18 -3.77 -0.65
CA PHE A 148 0.80 -4.97 0.12
C PHE A 148 1.51 -4.93 1.48
N ALA A 149 0.94 -5.62 2.47
CA ALA A 149 1.47 -5.65 3.84
C ALA A 149 1.77 -4.26 4.41
N GLU A 150 0.86 -3.33 4.20
CA GLU A 150 0.98 -1.97 4.73
C GLU A 150 1.06 -1.98 6.27
N PRO A 151 2.01 -1.24 6.87
CA PRO A 151 2.16 -1.13 8.32
C PRO A 151 1.15 -0.10 8.88
N PHE A 152 -0.12 -0.23 8.50
CA PHE A 152 -1.21 0.66 8.85
C PHE A 152 -2.37 -0.12 9.47
N ALA A 153 -3.14 0.53 10.33
CA ALA A 153 -4.38 -0.01 10.89
C ALA A 153 -5.49 -0.04 9.82
N THR A 154 -5.40 -0.99 8.88
CA THR A 154 -6.36 -1.17 7.79
C THR A 154 -6.74 -2.64 7.65
N PRO A 155 -7.90 -2.97 7.04
CA PRO A 155 -8.30 -4.35 6.81
C PRO A 155 -7.48 -5.07 5.73
N ARG A 156 -6.71 -4.35 4.90
CA ARG A 156 -6.04 -4.93 3.72
C ARG A 156 -5.00 -5.99 4.09
N PRO A 157 -4.04 -5.77 5.02
CA PRO A 157 -3.06 -6.78 5.38
C PRO A 157 -3.69 -8.08 5.91
N PHE A 158 -4.82 -8.00 6.62
CA PHE A 158 -5.57 -9.17 7.08
C PHE A 158 -6.17 -9.95 5.91
N ALA A 159 -6.85 -9.26 4.99
CA ALA A 159 -7.43 -9.90 3.82
C ALA A 159 -6.36 -10.53 2.92
N GLU A 160 -5.25 -9.83 2.68
CA GLU A 160 -4.09 -10.36 1.94
C GLU A 160 -3.51 -11.61 2.63
N ALA A 161 -3.32 -11.58 3.95
CA ALA A 161 -2.82 -12.72 4.72
C ALA A 161 -3.71 -13.95 4.54
N PHE A 162 -5.03 -13.77 4.65
CA PHE A 162 -5.96 -14.87 4.45
C PHE A 162 -6.00 -15.37 3.01
N VAL A 163 -5.87 -14.50 1.99
CA VAL A 163 -5.71 -14.96 0.61
C VAL A 163 -4.42 -15.78 0.44
N LEU A 164 -3.28 -15.33 0.96
CA LEU A 164 -2.02 -16.08 0.88
C LEU A 164 -2.13 -17.44 1.57
N ALA A 165 -2.77 -17.50 2.75
CA ALA A 165 -3.03 -18.74 3.47
C ALA A 165 -3.97 -19.68 2.69
N ALA A 166 -4.98 -19.13 1.99
CA ALA A 166 -5.84 -19.91 1.12
C ALA A 166 -5.08 -20.53 -0.05
N LEU A 167 -4.20 -19.77 -0.71
CA LEU A 167 -3.38 -20.26 -1.81
C LEU A 167 -2.39 -21.34 -1.32
N ALA A 168 -1.84 -21.18 -0.12
CA ALA A 168 -1.02 -22.21 0.52
C ALA A 168 -1.83 -23.50 0.78
N ALA A 169 -3.08 -23.37 1.24
CA ALA A 169 -3.99 -24.48 1.47
C ALA A 169 -4.41 -25.17 0.16
N LEU A 170 -4.62 -24.42 -0.94
CA LEU A 170 -4.89 -24.98 -2.27
C LEU A 170 -3.71 -25.81 -2.78
N LEU A 171 -2.48 -25.31 -2.65
CA LEU A 171 -1.27 -26.08 -2.99
C LEU A 171 -1.10 -27.32 -2.12
N ALA A 172 -1.65 -27.32 -0.91
CA ALA A 172 -1.69 -28.47 -0.01
C ALA A 172 -2.90 -29.40 -0.22
N GLU A 173 -3.70 -29.19 -1.28
CA GLU A 173 -4.94 -29.93 -1.58
C GLU A 173 -6.02 -29.84 -0.48
N ARG A 174 -5.95 -28.84 0.40
CA ARG A 174 -6.91 -28.62 1.50
C ARG A 174 -7.98 -27.61 1.08
N ARG A 175 -8.85 -28.01 0.16
CA ARG A 175 -9.85 -27.12 -0.48
C ARG A 175 -10.78 -26.42 0.51
N TRP A 176 -11.29 -27.14 1.51
CA TRP A 176 -12.17 -26.54 2.53
C TRP A 176 -11.47 -25.48 3.36
N VAL A 177 -10.21 -25.72 3.73
CA VAL A 177 -9.39 -24.73 4.46
C VAL A 177 -9.15 -23.49 3.59
N ALA A 178 -8.91 -23.68 2.29
CA ALA A 178 -8.79 -22.56 1.36
C ALA A 178 -10.07 -21.74 1.27
N ILE A 179 -11.25 -22.38 1.20
CA ILE A 179 -12.55 -21.68 1.20
C ILE A 179 -12.73 -20.89 2.50
N LEU A 180 -12.45 -21.48 3.67
CA LEU A 180 -12.57 -20.80 4.95
C LEU A 180 -11.69 -19.54 5.02
N PHE A 181 -10.44 -19.64 4.56
CA PHE A 181 -9.56 -18.47 4.50
C PHE A 181 -10.03 -17.43 3.48
N LEU A 182 -10.54 -17.80 2.31
CA LEU A 182 -11.10 -16.84 1.36
C LEU A 182 -12.34 -16.13 1.91
N LEU A 183 -13.21 -16.83 2.63
CA LEU A 183 -14.36 -16.23 3.31
C LEU A 183 -13.91 -15.28 4.43
N ALA A 184 -12.90 -15.65 5.21
CA ALA A 184 -12.29 -14.76 6.20
C ALA A 184 -11.70 -13.51 5.52
N ALA A 185 -10.98 -13.66 4.40
CA ALA A 185 -10.46 -12.55 3.64
C ALA A 185 -11.58 -11.59 3.18
N ALA A 186 -12.68 -12.12 2.65
CA ALA A 186 -13.82 -11.32 2.22
C ALA A 186 -14.50 -10.59 3.38
N ALA A 187 -14.57 -11.20 4.56
CA ALA A 187 -15.12 -10.58 5.76
C ALA A 187 -14.27 -9.40 6.26
N PHE A 188 -12.96 -9.39 6.00
CA PHE A 188 -12.11 -8.23 6.27
C PHE A 188 -12.19 -7.20 5.15
N HIS A 189 -11.97 -7.61 3.90
CA HIS A 189 -11.96 -6.70 2.76
C HIS A 189 -12.34 -7.43 1.46
N PRO A 190 -13.59 -7.30 0.97
CA PRO A 190 -14.06 -8.07 -0.19
C PRO A 190 -13.31 -7.75 -1.48
N ILE A 191 -12.94 -6.48 -1.70
CA ILE A 191 -12.18 -6.08 -2.89
C ILE A 191 -10.78 -6.73 -2.94
N ILE A 192 -10.08 -6.79 -1.81
CA ILE A 192 -8.75 -7.42 -1.74
C ILE A 192 -8.85 -8.94 -1.82
N ALA A 193 -9.92 -9.52 -1.28
CA ALA A 193 -10.19 -10.96 -1.34
C ALA A 193 -10.56 -11.44 -2.75
N ALA A 194 -11.25 -10.61 -3.55
CA ALA A 194 -11.78 -10.99 -4.86
C ALA A 194 -10.72 -11.56 -5.83
N PRO A 195 -9.51 -10.98 -5.97
CA PRO A 195 -8.42 -11.60 -6.72
C PRO A 195 -8.06 -13.01 -6.23
N GLY A 196 -8.07 -13.24 -4.92
CA GLY A 196 -7.83 -14.57 -4.33
C GLY A 196 -8.91 -15.60 -4.72
N PHE A 197 -10.18 -15.20 -4.67
CA PHE A 197 -11.29 -16.03 -5.18
C PHE A 197 -11.13 -16.34 -6.66
N LEU A 198 -10.75 -15.34 -7.46
CA LEU A 198 -10.54 -15.52 -8.90
C LEU A 198 -9.38 -16.49 -9.18
N VAL A 199 -8.25 -16.38 -8.46
CA VAL A 199 -7.15 -17.34 -8.57
C VAL A 199 -7.60 -18.76 -8.20
N ALA A 200 -8.35 -18.92 -7.10
CA ALA A 200 -8.86 -20.22 -6.68
C ALA A 200 -9.83 -20.83 -7.72
N LEU A 201 -10.72 -20.00 -8.26
CA LEU A 201 -11.67 -20.39 -9.31
C LEU A 201 -10.94 -20.85 -10.57
N LEU A 202 -9.95 -20.09 -11.04
CA LEU A 202 -9.15 -20.45 -12.21
C LEU A 202 -8.33 -21.74 -11.94
N TYR A 203 -7.74 -21.85 -10.75
CA TYR A 203 -6.90 -22.99 -10.39
C TYR A 203 -7.66 -24.32 -10.36
N GLU A 204 -8.84 -24.34 -9.72
CA GLU A 204 -9.72 -25.51 -9.71
C GLU A 204 -10.44 -25.68 -11.05
N GLY A 205 -10.77 -24.60 -11.74
CA GLY A 205 -11.35 -24.62 -13.08
C GLY A 205 -10.44 -25.25 -14.14
N MET A 206 -9.13 -25.07 -14.03
CA MET A 206 -8.13 -25.75 -14.86
C MET A 206 -8.02 -27.25 -14.55
N ARG A 207 -8.49 -27.71 -13.38
CA ARG A 207 -8.63 -29.14 -13.06
C ARG A 207 -9.95 -29.70 -13.57
N ASP A 208 -11.01 -28.92 -13.41
CA ASP A 208 -12.37 -29.27 -13.79
C ASP A 208 -13.06 -28.09 -14.47
N ARG A 209 -13.12 -28.14 -15.81
CA ARG A 209 -13.73 -27.11 -16.65
C ARG A 209 -15.20 -26.81 -16.29
N ARG A 210 -15.90 -27.76 -15.65
CA ARG A 210 -17.30 -27.58 -15.24
C ARG A 210 -17.45 -26.45 -14.23
N ILE A 211 -16.43 -26.23 -13.40
CA ILE A 211 -16.40 -25.12 -12.44
C ILE A 211 -16.39 -23.78 -13.17
N LEU A 212 -15.59 -23.64 -14.23
CA LEU A 212 -15.55 -22.42 -15.05
C LEU A 212 -16.87 -22.21 -15.79
N ILE A 213 -17.43 -23.26 -16.37
CA ILE A 213 -18.74 -23.19 -17.05
C ILE A 213 -19.82 -22.76 -16.05
N ALA A 214 -19.87 -23.36 -14.86
CA ALA A 214 -20.82 -22.99 -13.83
C ALA A 214 -20.66 -21.54 -13.38
N ALA A 215 -19.42 -21.04 -13.21
CA ALA A 215 -19.16 -19.65 -12.89
C ALA A 215 -19.61 -18.69 -14.01
N LEU A 216 -19.36 -19.05 -15.27
CA LEU A 216 -19.80 -18.27 -16.43
C LEU A 216 -21.34 -18.23 -16.53
N LEU A 217 -22.01 -19.37 -16.37
CA LEU A 217 -23.47 -19.44 -16.37
C LEU A 217 -24.08 -18.67 -15.19
N GLY A 218 -23.47 -18.76 -14.00
CA GLY A 218 -23.88 -17.98 -12.84
C GLY A 218 -23.74 -16.47 -13.06
N GLY A 219 -22.61 -16.04 -13.61
CA GLY A 219 -22.36 -14.64 -13.98
C GLY A 219 -23.32 -14.13 -15.05
N ALA A 220 -23.57 -14.92 -16.10
CA ALA A 220 -24.54 -14.60 -17.14
C ALA A 220 -25.97 -14.52 -16.57
N GLY A 221 -26.35 -15.46 -15.70
CA GLY A 221 -27.64 -15.44 -15.00
C GLY A 221 -27.81 -14.20 -14.12
N ALA A 222 -26.77 -13.82 -13.36
CA ALA A 222 -26.79 -12.59 -12.57
C ALA A 222 -26.91 -11.33 -13.45
N LEU A 223 -26.23 -11.29 -14.59
CA LEU A 223 -26.35 -10.18 -15.54
C LEU A 223 -27.76 -10.10 -16.13
N VAL A 224 -28.34 -11.23 -16.56
CA VAL A 224 -29.72 -11.28 -17.07
C VAL A 224 -30.71 -10.83 -15.99
N ALA A 225 -30.56 -11.30 -14.75
CA ALA A 225 -31.39 -10.87 -13.64
C ALA A 225 -31.24 -9.37 -13.34
N ALA A 226 -30.02 -8.82 -13.41
CA ALA A 226 -29.78 -7.38 -13.28
C ALA A 226 -30.49 -6.58 -14.38
N LEU A 227 -30.38 -7.01 -15.63
CA LEU A 227 -31.04 -6.38 -16.79
C LEU A 227 -32.57 -6.49 -16.71
N ALA A 228 -33.09 -7.54 -16.07
CA ALA A 228 -34.52 -7.71 -15.78
C ALA A 228 -35.00 -6.88 -14.57
N GLY A 229 -34.14 -6.08 -13.94
CA GLY A 229 -34.52 -5.19 -12.83
C GLY A 229 -34.53 -5.88 -11.46
N ALA A 230 -33.80 -6.98 -11.27
CA ALA A 230 -33.71 -7.63 -9.96
C ALA A 230 -33.18 -6.65 -8.88
N PRO A 231 -33.88 -6.44 -7.76
CA PRO A 231 -33.59 -5.37 -6.79
C PRO A 231 -32.17 -5.41 -6.20
N LEU A 232 -31.63 -6.62 -5.98
CA LEU A 232 -30.29 -6.80 -5.40
C LEU A 232 -29.15 -6.61 -6.41
N LEU A 233 -29.47 -6.51 -7.70
CA LEU A 233 -28.50 -6.54 -8.79
C LEU A 233 -28.48 -5.24 -9.62
N GLY A 234 -29.32 -4.26 -9.31
CA GLY A 234 -29.41 -2.99 -10.06
C GLY A 234 -28.07 -2.23 -10.16
N ARG A 235 -27.16 -2.40 -9.17
CA ARG A 235 -25.82 -1.81 -9.19
C ARG A 235 -24.91 -2.36 -10.29
N LEU A 236 -25.17 -3.56 -10.82
CA LEU A 236 -24.43 -4.12 -11.96
C LEU A 236 -24.64 -3.30 -13.23
N THR A 237 -25.78 -2.61 -13.34
CA THR A 237 -26.14 -1.79 -14.51
C THR A 237 -25.99 -0.30 -14.27
N ALA A 238 -25.83 0.14 -13.01
CA ALA A 238 -25.66 1.54 -12.65
C ALA A 238 -24.41 2.16 -13.30
N ARG A 239 -24.51 3.46 -13.61
CA ARG A 239 -23.43 4.25 -14.21
C ARG A 239 -23.11 5.45 -13.34
N ILE A 240 -21.85 5.83 -13.34
CA ILE A 240 -21.38 7.09 -12.78
C ILE A 240 -21.81 8.19 -13.75
N ASP A 241 -22.56 9.18 -13.27
CA ASP A 241 -22.96 10.33 -14.08
C ASP A 241 -21.77 11.28 -14.34
N PRO A 242 -21.81 12.12 -15.39
CA PRO A 242 -20.67 12.94 -15.79
C PRO A 242 -20.15 13.89 -14.69
N GLN A 243 -21.05 14.46 -13.88
CA GLN A 243 -20.65 15.36 -12.79
C GLN A 243 -19.85 14.61 -11.72
N TRP A 244 -20.31 13.42 -11.35
CA TRP A 244 -19.60 12.58 -10.40
C TRP A 244 -18.27 12.06 -10.96
N ALA A 245 -18.25 11.63 -12.21
CA ALA A 245 -17.03 11.18 -12.89
C ALA A 245 -15.94 12.26 -12.92
N ALA A 246 -16.30 13.52 -13.17
CA ALA A 246 -15.37 14.65 -13.16
C ALA A 246 -14.73 14.91 -11.78
N ILE A 247 -15.44 14.59 -10.70
CA ILE A 247 -14.89 14.69 -9.34
C ILE A 247 -13.93 13.53 -9.07
N ILE A 248 -14.32 12.31 -9.46
CA ILE A 248 -13.51 11.11 -9.29
C ILE A 248 -12.20 11.22 -10.09
N SER A 249 -12.24 11.67 -11.35
CA SER A 249 -11.02 11.76 -12.18
C SER A 249 -10.01 12.76 -11.63
N VAL A 250 -10.47 13.82 -10.96
CA VAL A 250 -9.57 14.79 -10.32
C VAL A 250 -9.03 14.26 -8.99
N ARG A 251 -9.88 13.67 -8.15
CA ARG A 251 -9.53 13.30 -6.77
C ARG A 251 -8.93 11.90 -6.61
N SER A 252 -9.27 10.99 -7.52
CA SER A 252 -8.98 9.55 -7.47
C SER A 252 -8.62 8.99 -8.85
N ASP A 253 -7.81 9.72 -9.62
CA ASP A 253 -7.24 9.33 -10.93
C ASP A 253 -6.63 7.92 -10.97
N TYR A 254 -6.11 7.39 -9.86
CA TYR A 254 -5.57 6.03 -9.78
C TYR A 254 -6.62 4.95 -10.09
N ILE A 255 -7.91 5.29 -10.10
CA ILE A 255 -8.99 4.38 -10.49
C ILE A 255 -9.00 4.15 -12.00
N PHE A 256 -8.63 5.17 -12.78
CA PHE A 256 -8.67 5.13 -14.24
C PHE A 256 -7.30 4.71 -14.78
N LEU A 257 -7.24 3.53 -15.41
CA LEU A 257 -5.99 2.98 -15.96
C LEU A 257 -5.43 3.88 -17.07
N SER A 258 -6.30 4.59 -17.76
CA SER A 258 -5.95 5.56 -18.82
C SER A 258 -5.11 6.73 -18.31
N ASP A 259 -5.21 7.07 -17.02
CA ASP A 259 -4.47 8.16 -16.38
C ASP A 259 -3.14 7.70 -15.77
N TRP A 260 -2.84 6.38 -15.80
CA TRP A 260 -1.65 5.85 -15.14
C TRP A 260 -0.35 6.22 -15.87
N PRO A 261 0.72 6.56 -15.12
CA PRO A 261 2.00 6.91 -15.71
C PRO A 261 2.68 5.69 -16.34
N ALA A 262 3.54 5.94 -17.33
CA ALA A 262 4.33 4.89 -18.00
C ALA A 262 5.15 4.03 -17.03
N SER A 263 5.63 4.62 -15.92
CA SER A 263 6.35 3.93 -14.85
C SER A 263 5.56 2.78 -14.23
N THR A 264 4.24 2.89 -14.11
CA THR A 264 3.38 1.80 -13.60
C THR A 264 3.38 0.62 -14.57
N TRP A 265 3.25 0.88 -15.87
CA TRP A 265 3.27 -0.17 -16.90
C TRP A 265 4.63 -0.87 -16.99
N ILE A 266 5.72 -0.14 -16.77
CA ILE A 266 7.09 -0.70 -16.69
C ILE A 266 7.18 -1.73 -15.56
N VAL A 267 6.72 -1.37 -14.36
CA VAL A 267 6.72 -2.27 -13.19
C VAL A 267 5.87 -3.51 -13.46
N MET A 268 4.68 -3.34 -14.05
CA MET A 268 3.78 -4.43 -14.39
C MET A 268 4.39 -5.40 -15.41
N LEU A 269 5.00 -4.89 -16.48
CA LEU A 269 5.61 -5.73 -17.51
C LEU A 269 6.79 -6.55 -16.94
N ARG A 270 7.62 -5.94 -16.09
CA ARG A 270 8.68 -6.65 -15.36
C ARG A 270 8.12 -7.79 -14.49
N GLN A 271 7.08 -7.51 -13.71
CA GLN A 271 6.43 -8.52 -12.87
C GLN A 271 5.87 -9.66 -13.72
N ALA A 272 5.15 -9.35 -14.82
CA ALA A 272 4.59 -10.34 -15.74
C ALA A 272 5.67 -11.23 -16.37
N CYS A 273 6.78 -10.64 -16.86
CA CYS A 273 7.90 -11.39 -17.43
C CYS A 273 8.54 -12.32 -16.39
N THR A 274 8.72 -11.84 -15.15
CA THR A 274 9.25 -12.65 -14.05
C THR A 274 8.35 -13.84 -13.73
N LEU A 275 7.03 -13.61 -13.63
CA LEU A 275 6.03 -14.65 -13.36
C LEU A 275 5.98 -15.70 -14.49
N LEU A 276 5.96 -15.26 -15.74
CA LEU A 276 5.94 -16.14 -16.92
C LEU A 276 7.20 -17.01 -17.03
N LEU A 277 8.37 -16.39 -16.81
CA LEU A 277 9.64 -17.10 -16.81
C LEU A 277 9.66 -18.16 -15.69
N ALA A 278 9.29 -17.78 -14.47
CA ALA A 278 9.22 -18.72 -13.34
C ALA A 278 8.20 -19.83 -13.58
N ALA A 279 7.04 -19.53 -14.18
CA ALA A 279 6.05 -20.53 -14.53
C ALA A 279 6.62 -21.58 -15.51
N SER A 280 7.44 -21.17 -16.48
CA SER A 280 8.10 -22.09 -17.42
C SER A 280 9.12 -23.04 -16.77
N LEU A 281 9.65 -22.64 -15.60
CA LEU A 281 10.65 -23.38 -14.83
C LEU A 281 10.05 -24.20 -13.68
N SER A 282 8.78 -23.94 -13.33
CA SER A 282 8.17 -24.47 -12.11
C SER A 282 7.47 -25.83 -12.33
N PRO A 283 7.36 -26.67 -11.27
CA PRO A 283 6.54 -27.88 -11.29
C PRO A 283 5.06 -27.59 -11.59
N PRO A 284 4.28 -28.58 -12.07
CA PRO A 284 2.92 -28.35 -12.56
C PRO A 284 1.95 -27.62 -11.60
N PRO A 285 1.90 -27.92 -10.28
CA PRO A 285 1.02 -27.19 -9.36
C PRO A 285 1.39 -25.71 -9.23
N VAL A 286 2.68 -25.42 -9.06
CA VAL A 286 3.19 -24.05 -8.91
C VAL A 286 3.05 -23.28 -10.23
N ARG A 287 3.40 -23.90 -11.36
CA ARG A 287 3.20 -23.33 -12.69
C ARG A 287 1.74 -22.94 -12.94
N ARG A 288 0.80 -23.81 -12.57
CA ARG A 288 -0.64 -23.51 -12.69
C ARG A 288 -1.03 -22.31 -11.82
N LEU A 289 -0.58 -22.27 -10.56
CA LEU A 289 -0.85 -21.14 -9.67
C LEU A 289 -0.34 -19.82 -10.26
N LEU A 290 0.89 -19.79 -10.77
CA LEU A 290 1.48 -18.60 -11.40
C LEU A 290 0.66 -18.13 -12.62
N PHE A 291 0.22 -19.05 -13.47
CA PHE A 291 -0.67 -18.71 -14.58
C PHE A 291 -2.04 -18.20 -14.11
N CYS A 292 -2.59 -18.75 -13.03
CA CYS A 292 -3.85 -18.28 -12.46
C CYS A 292 -3.71 -16.86 -11.88
N VAL A 293 -2.58 -16.54 -11.24
CA VAL A 293 -2.26 -15.17 -10.78
C VAL A 293 -2.19 -14.20 -11.96
N ILE A 294 -1.47 -14.55 -13.03
CA ILE A 294 -1.40 -13.73 -14.25
C ILE A 294 -2.79 -13.56 -14.86
N GLY A 295 -3.58 -14.63 -14.95
CA GLY A 295 -4.95 -14.60 -15.47
C GLY A 295 -5.87 -13.71 -14.64
N ALA A 296 -5.81 -13.81 -13.31
CA ALA A 296 -6.60 -12.98 -12.41
C ALA A 296 -6.26 -11.49 -12.56
N VAL A 297 -4.97 -11.16 -12.67
CA VAL A 297 -4.50 -9.79 -12.93
C VAL A 297 -4.99 -9.29 -14.28
N GLY A 298 -4.82 -10.08 -15.35
CA GLY A 298 -5.28 -9.71 -16.70
C GLY A 298 -6.78 -9.45 -16.76
N LEU A 299 -7.59 -10.30 -16.12
CA LEU A 299 -9.04 -10.12 -16.02
C LEU A 299 -9.41 -8.89 -15.17
N GLY A 300 -8.73 -8.66 -14.05
CA GLY A 300 -8.97 -7.49 -13.19
C GLY A 300 -8.66 -6.16 -13.88
N LEU A 301 -7.55 -6.10 -14.63
CA LEU A 301 -7.18 -4.94 -15.44
C LEU A 301 -8.16 -4.72 -16.60
N SER A 302 -8.51 -5.79 -17.32
CA SER A 302 -9.47 -5.72 -18.42
C SER A 302 -10.84 -5.25 -17.93
N ALA A 303 -11.30 -5.74 -16.78
CA ALA A 303 -12.54 -5.29 -16.16
C ALA A 303 -12.47 -3.82 -15.73
N SER A 304 -11.34 -3.37 -15.16
CA SER A 304 -11.17 -1.98 -14.76
C SER A 304 -11.18 -1.03 -15.94
N PHE A 305 -10.45 -1.37 -17.02
CA PHE A 305 -10.43 -0.56 -18.23
C PHE A 305 -11.78 -0.55 -18.96
N LEU A 306 -12.34 -1.73 -19.27
CA LEU A 306 -13.56 -1.80 -20.08
C LEU A 306 -14.79 -1.32 -19.31
N LEU A 307 -14.96 -1.76 -18.06
CA LEU A 307 -16.17 -1.46 -17.29
C LEU A 307 -16.02 -0.18 -16.47
N GLY A 308 -14.83 0.10 -15.94
CA GLY A 308 -14.52 1.31 -15.16
C GLY A 308 -14.25 2.52 -16.05
N ASP A 309 -13.17 2.50 -16.84
CA ASP A 309 -12.77 3.66 -17.67
C ASP A 309 -13.74 3.91 -18.83
N VAL A 310 -14.01 2.91 -19.66
CA VAL A 310 -14.77 3.11 -20.92
C VAL A 310 -16.27 3.23 -20.68
N LEU A 311 -16.84 2.30 -19.89
CA LEU A 311 -18.30 2.24 -19.69
C LEU A 311 -18.79 2.98 -18.44
N MET A 312 -17.88 3.47 -17.58
CA MET A 312 -18.19 4.19 -16.34
C MET A 312 -19.24 3.48 -15.47
N ARG A 313 -19.12 2.16 -15.33
CA ARG A 313 -19.99 1.34 -14.49
C ARG A 313 -19.64 1.55 -13.02
N GLU A 314 -20.63 1.95 -12.23
CA GLU A 314 -20.45 2.31 -10.82
C GLU A 314 -19.80 1.17 -10.03
N LEU A 315 -20.36 -0.04 -10.12
CA LEU A 315 -19.81 -1.18 -9.39
C LEU A 315 -18.39 -1.53 -9.83
N ALA A 316 -18.07 -1.42 -11.12
CA ALA A 316 -16.73 -1.74 -11.60
C ALA A 316 -15.68 -0.73 -11.09
N ALA A 317 -15.99 0.56 -11.14
CA ALA A 317 -15.14 1.61 -10.63
C ALA A 317 -14.92 1.49 -9.11
N GLN A 318 -15.96 1.10 -8.35
CA GLN A 318 -15.85 0.86 -6.91
C GLN A 318 -15.16 -0.45 -6.56
N ALA A 319 -15.37 -1.51 -7.35
CA ALA A 319 -14.75 -2.80 -7.16
C ALA A 319 -13.25 -2.78 -7.45
N GLN A 320 -12.76 -1.80 -8.24
CA GLN A 320 -11.33 -1.56 -8.48
C GLN A 320 -10.57 -2.84 -8.83
N GLY A 321 -11.02 -3.55 -9.88
CA GLY A 321 -10.51 -4.87 -10.27
C GLY A 321 -8.99 -4.92 -10.49
N TRP A 322 -8.37 -3.78 -10.80
CA TRP A 322 -6.93 -3.60 -10.92
C TRP A 322 -6.19 -3.91 -9.63
N ARG A 323 -6.85 -3.90 -8.46
CA ARG A 323 -6.26 -4.34 -7.19
C ARG A 323 -5.74 -5.77 -7.23
N ALA A 324 -6.16 -6.61 -8.20
CA ALA A 324 -5.51 -7.89 -8.46
C ALA A 324 -3.98 -7.80 -8.62
N LEU A 325 -3.43 -6.63 -8.98
CA LEU A 325 -2.00 -6.36 -9.03
C LEU A 325 -1.27 -6.60 -7.71
N TRP A 326 -1.93 -6.55 -6.55
CA TRP A 326 -1.27 -6.86 -5.28
C TRP A 326 -0.71 -8.30 -5.27
N LEU A 327 -1.40 -9.24 -5.93
CA LEU A 327 -0.92 -10.61 -6.11
C LEU A 327 0.30 -10.66 -7.04
N ALA A 328 0.30 -9.91 -8.14
CA ALA A 328 1.48 -9.83 -9.01
C ALA A 328 2.70 -9.25 -8.26
N ALA A 329 2.48 -8.19 -7.48
CA ALA A 329 3.52 -7.56 -6.67
C ALA A 329 4.08 -8.53 -5.61
N ALA A 330 3.24 -9.30 -4.92
CA ALA A 330 3.68 -10.28 -3.93
C ALA A 330 4.33 -11.53 -4.55
N PHE A 331 3.80 -12.03 -5.67
CA PHE A 331 4.30 -13.25 -6.31
C PHE A 331 5.53 -13.02 -7.19
N ALA A 332 5.77 -11.83 -7.72
CA ALA A 332 6.89 -11.59 -8.62
C ALA A 332 8.27 -11.77 -7.93
N PRO A 333 8.51 -11.30 -6.68
CA PRO A 333 9.73 -11.62 -5.93
C PRO A 333 9.84 -13.12 -5.60
N LEU A 334 8.72 -13.80 -5.27
CA LEU A 334 8.71 -15.25 -5.10
C LEU A 334 9.12 -15.97 -6.39
N ALA A 335 8.55 -15.57 -7.52
CA ALA A 335 8.84 -16.10 -8.84
C ALA A 335 10.31 -15.88 -9.23
N LEU A 336 10.89 -14.72 -8.92
CA LEU A 336 12.31 -14.46 -9.10
C LEU A 336 13.16 -15.46 -8.30
N GLY A 337 12.83 -15.68 -7.02
CA GLY A 337 13.55 -16.63 -6.17
C GLY A 337 13.40 -18.09 -6.59
N LEU A 338 12.28 -18.46 -7.23
CA LEU A 338 12.08 -19.78 -7.84
C LEU A 338 12.87 -19.92 -9.15
N ALA A 339 12.91 -18.88 -9.98
CA ALA A 339 13.57 -18.90 -11.27
C ALA A 339 15.10 -18.85 -11.15
N ALA A 340 15.63 -18.02 -10.23
CA ALA A 340 17.06 -17.72 -10.18
C ALA A 340 17.97 -18.95 -10.03
N PRO A 341 17.69 -19.91 -9.12
CA PRO A 341 18.52 -21.11 -8.98
C PRO A 341 18.42 -22.04 -10.20
N ALA A 342 17.30 -22.05 -10.90
CA ALA A 342 17.13 -22.85 -12.11
C ALA A 342 17.89 -22.24 -13.29
N LEU A 343 17.77 -20.92 -13.50
CA LEU A 343 18.51 -20.18 -14.51
C LEU A 343 20.03 -20.24 -14.29
N TRP A 344 20.49 -20.09 -13.05
CA TRP A 344 21.93 -20.15 -12.75
C TRP A 344 22.55 -21.50 -13.14
N ARG A 345 21.79 -22.59 -12.98
CA ARG A 345 22.24 -23.96 -13.27
C ARG A 345 22.18 -24.36 -14.73
N ASP A 346 21.39 -23.65 -15.54
CA ASP A 346 21.22 -23.97 -16.97
C ASP A 346 22.44 -23.56 -17.83
N GLY A 347 23.49 -23.02 -17.21
CA GLY A 347 24.75 -22.69 -17.87
C GLY A 347 24.85 -21.21 -18.24
N VAL A 348 25.50 -20.91 -19.37
CA VAL A 348 25.77 -19.52 -19.79
C VAL A 348 24.49 -18.80 -20.18
N GLN A 349 23.58 -19.47 -20.89
CA GLN A 349 22.33 -18.89 -21.38
C GLN A 349 21.40 -18.52 -20.23
N GLY A 350 21.24 -19.42 -19.25
CA GLY A 350 20.44 -19.15 -18.06
C GLY A 350 21.03 -18.03 -17.20
N ARG A 351 22.37 -17.96 -17.06
CA ARG A 351 23.03 -16.85 -16.35
C ARG A 351 22.87 -15.50 -17.06
N ILE A 352 22.87 -15.47 -18.39
CA ILE A 352 22.51 -14.27 -19.17
C ILE A 352 21.09 -13.82 -18.86
N ALA A 353 20.11 -14.73 -18.94
CA ALA A 353 18.71 -14.41 -18.63
C ALA A 353 18.55 -13.92 -17.19
N LEU A 354 19.26 -14.55 -16.23
CA LEU A 354 19.23 -14.13 -14.83
C LEU A 354 19.85 -12.74 -14.63
N ALA A 355 21.01 -12.46 -15.21
CA ALA A 355 21.67 -11.16 -15.10
C ALA A 355 20.78 -10.03 -15.64
N LEU A 356 20.15 -10.24 -16.80
CA LEU A 356 19.19 -9.29 -17.36
C LEU A 356 17.98 -9.08 -16.45
N LEU A 357 17.40 -10.17 -15.94
CA LEU A 357 16.23 -10.11 -15.06
C LEU A 357 16.54 -9.38 -13.75
N VAL A 358 17.66 -9.71 -13.10
CA VAL A 358 18.13 -9.08 -11.85
C VAL A 358 18.44 -7.60 -12.08
N THR A 359 19.11 -7.25 -13.18
CA THR A 359 19.37 -5.85 -13.55
C THR A 359 18.05 -5.08 -13.70
N SER A 360 17.06 -5.69 -14.34
CA SER A 360 15.70 -5.12 -14.45
C SER A 360 15.10 -4.80 -13.08
N TRP A 361 15.29 -5.68 -12.10
CA TRP A 361 14.78 -5.46 -10.74
C TRP A 361 15.53 -4.34 -10.00
N ILE A 362 16.86 -4.26 -10.17
CA ILE A 362 17.70 -3.17 -9.63
C ILE A 362 17.28 -1.82 -10.20
N LEU A 363 16.96 -1.73 -11.49
CA LEU A 363 16.56 -0.49 -12.18
C LEU A 363 15.14 -0.01 -11.83
N ARG A 364 14.38 -0.76 -11.04
CA ARG A 364 13.04 -0.39 -10.55
C ARG A 364 12.08 0.04 -11.67
N ALA A 365 11.68 1.31 -11.69
CA ALA A 365 10.71 1.88 -12.61
C ALA A 365 11.35 2.60 -13.81
N ALA A 366 12.67 2.49 -14.00
CA ALA A 366 13.35 3.04 -15.17
C ALA A 366 12.88 2.33 -16.45
N PRO A 367 12.73 3.03 -17.59
CA PRO A 367 12.21 2.45 -18.85
C PRO A 367 12.92 1.17 -19.30
N GLU A 368 14.23 1.08 -19.09
CA GLU A 368 15.07 -0.05 -19.45
C GLU A 368 14.70 -1.32 -18.67
N SER A 369 14.11 -1.18 -17.48
CA SER A 369 13.74 -2.30 -16.62
C SER A 369 12.80 -3.28 -17.33
N ALA A 370 11.69 -2.78 -17.88
CA ALA A 370 10.72 -3.61 -18.59
C ALA A 370 11.34 -4.32 -19.81
N PHE A 371 12.18 -3.60 -20.55
CA PHE A 371 12.86 -4.13 -21.74
C PHE A 371 13.82 -5.27 -21.38
N LEU A 372 14.63 -5.10 -20.34
CA LEU A 372 15.55 -6.15 -19.87
C LEU A 372 14.80 -7.39 -19.37
N ALA A 373 13.68 -7.22 -18.68
CA ALA A 373 12.84 -8.34 -18.24
C ALA A 373 12.24 -9.12 -19.43
N LEU A 374 11.77 -8.39 -20.45
CA LEU A 374 11.24 -8.99 -21.66
C LEU A 374 12.33 -9.74 -22.44
N ILE A 375 13.51 -9.14 -22.63
CA ILE A 375 14.64 -9.81 -23.27
C ILE A 375 15.03 -11.04 -22.48
N ALA A 376 15.08 -10.99 -21.14
CA ALA A 376 15.39 -12.16 -20.33
C ALA A 376 14.43 -13.33 -20.61
N ALA A 377 13.12 -13.06 -20.69
CA ALA A 377 12.11 -14.05 -21.02
C ALA A 377 12.25 -14.61 -22.44
N LEU A 378 12.43 -13.73 -23.45
CA LEU A 378 12.60 -14.13 -24.84
C LEU A 378 13.90 -14.91 -25.08
N ALA A 379 14.99 -14.46 -24.47
CA ALA A 379 16.28 -15.14 -24.50
C ALA A 379 16.13 -16.55 -23.90
N TRP A 380 15.50 -16.65 -22.73
CA TRP A 380 15.25 -17.94 -22.08
C TRP A 380 14.42 -18.89 -22.98
N TRP A 381 13.31 -18.43 -23.55
CA TRP A 381 12.46 -19.28 -24.41
C TRP A 381 13.11 -19.61 -25.76
N GLY A 382 13.97 -18.73 -26.27
CA GLY A 382 14.71 -18.94 -27.51
C GLY A 382 16.01 -19.73 -27.37
N ARG A 383 16.43 -20.10 -26.15
CA ARG A 383 17.79 -20.59 -25.82
C ARG A 383 18.29 -21.76 -26.66
N GLU A 384 17.42 -22.68 -27.07
CA GLU A 384 17.81 -23.83 -27.89
C GLU A 384 18.39 -23.42 -29.25
N ARG A 385 17.95 -22.26 -29.80
CA ARG A 385 18.44 -21.75 -31.09
C ARG A 385 19.90 -21.28 -31.03
N TRP A 386 20.40 -20.94 -29.85
CA TRP A 386 21.72 -20.32 -29.67
C TRP A 386 22.56 -21.03 -28.59
N ARG A 387 22.17 -22.26 -28.25
CA ARG A 387 22.85 -23.06 -27.22
C ARG A 387 24.30 -23.41 -27.57
N HIS A 388 24.61 -23.47 -28.85
CA HIS A 388 25.93 -23.78 -29.40
C HIS A 388 26.85 -22.55 -29.52
N ILE A 389 26.33 -21.33 -29.31
CA ILE A 389 27.11 -20.10 -29.45
C ILE A 389 27.91 -19.84 -28.15
N PRO A 390 29.23 -19.59 -28.22
CA PRO A 390 30.07 -19.36 -27.04
C PRO A 390 29.86 -17.94 -26.48
N LEU A 391 28.87 -17.79 -25.60
CA LEU A 391 28.46 -16.49 -25.04
C LEU A 391 29.09 -16.15 -23.68
N GLY A 392 30.22 -16.77 -23.34
CA GLY A 392 30.88 -16.57 -22.05
C GLY A 392 31.35 -15.13 -21.81
N LEU A 393 31.77 -14.41 -22.87
CA LEU A 393 32.14 -13.00 -22.75
C LEU A 393 30.91 -12.13 -22.49
N LEU A 394 29.79 -12.39 -23.18
CA LEU A 394 28.53 -11.67 -22.97
C LEU A 394 27.98 -11.88 -21.56
N GLU A 395 28.02 -13.12 -21.06
CA GLU A 395 27.61 -13.43 -19.68
C GLU A 395 28.43 -12.66 -18.64
N ARG A 396 29.76 -12.61 -18.79
CA ARG A 396 30.61 -11.82 -17.90
C ARG A 396 30.34 -10.32 -18.00
N ALA A 397 30.15 -9.80 -19.22
CA ALA A 397 29.86 -8.39 -19.45
C ALA A 397 28.52 -7.97 -18.83
N LEU A 398 27.47 -8.79 -19.00
CA LEU A 398 26.15 -8.53 -18.42
C LEU A 398 26.15 -8.67 -16.89
N SER A 399 26.89 -9.63 -16.34
CA SER A 399 27.08 -9.76 -14.89
C SER A 399 27.85 -8.56 -14.32
N ALA A 400 28.87 -8.06 -15.01
CA ALA A 400 29.60 -6.85 -14.61
C ALA A 400 28.72 -5.60 -14.67
N LEU A 401 27.90 -5.46 -15.72
CA LEU A 401 26.92 -4.38 -15.84
C LEU A 401 25.87 -4.44 -14.72
N CYS A 402 25.35 -5.62 -14.42
CA CYS A 402 24.45 -5.83 -13.29
C CYS A 402 25.07 -5.36 -11.96
N GLY A 403 26.34 -5.70 -11.72
CA GLY A 403 27.09 -5.25 -10.55
C GLY A 403 27.30 -3.73 -10.52
N LEU A 404 27.63 -3.12 -11.66
CA LEU A 404 27.78 -1.66 -11.78
C LEU A 404 26.46 -0.93 -11.49
N CYS A 405 25.34 -1.39 -12.07
CA CYS A 405 24.01 -0.86 -11.77
C CYS A 405 23.68 -0.96 -10.28
N ALA A 406 24.00 -2.09 -9.64
CA ALA A 406 23.79 -2.27 -8.21
C ALA A 406 24.57 -1.24 -7.37
N VAL A 407 25.84 -0.98 -7.71
CA VAL A 407 26.68 0.00 -7.03
C VAL A 407 26.16 1.43 -7.23
N ILE A 408 25.75 1.79 -8.45
CA ILE A 408 25.22 3.13 -8.75
C ILE A 408 23.92 3.37 -7.96
N VAL A 409 22.98 2.43 -7.99
CA VAL A 409 21.70 2.56 -7.27
C VAL A 409 21.94 2.61 -5.76
N LEU A 410 22.85 1.79 -5.23
CA LEU A 410 23.23 1.84 -3.81
C LEU A 410 23.86 3.18 -3.44
N GLY A 411 24.79 3.69 -4.26
CA GLY A 411 25.45 4.98 -4.04
C GLY A 411 24.45 6.15 -4.06
N ALA A 412 23.52 6.16 -5.01
CA ALA A 412 22.45 7.16 -5.10
C ALA A 412 21.52 7.11 -3.88
N ALA A 413 21.12 5.92 -3.44
CA ALA A 413 20.28 5.74 -2.26
C ALA A 413 20.98 6.19 -0.97
N LEU A 414 22.27 5.87 -0.79
CA LEU A 414 23.06 6.33 0.34
C LEU A 414 23.27 7.85 0.32
N TRP A 415 23.49 8.43 -0.85
CA TRP A 415 23.57 9.88 -1.01
C TRP A 415 22.25 10.56 -0.64
N PHE A 416 21.12 10.05 -1.13
CA PHE A 416 19.80 10.59 -0.80
C PHE A 416 19.48 10.45 0.69
N ALA A 417 19.76 9.30 1.29
CA ALA A 417 19.62 9.10 2.73
C ALA A 417 20.47 10.10 3.54
N ARG A 418 21.72 10.35 3.12
CA ARG A 418 22.61 11.35 3.75
C ARG A 418 22.04 12.77 3.64
N GLU A 419 21.59 13.17 2.46
CA GLU A 419 21.01 14.51 2.27
C GLU A 419 19.71 14.68 3.05
N TYR A 420 18.88 13.63 3.13
CA TYR A 420 17.69 13.65 3.98
C TYR A 420 18.05 13.88 5.46
N VAL A 421 19.02 13.12 5.99
CA VAL A 421 19.49 13.29 7.38
C VAL A 421 20.02 14.71 7.63
N ARG A 422 20.68 15.32 6.64
CA ARG A 422 21.28 16.66 6.75
C ARG A 422 20.23 17.76 6.97
N VAL A 423 19.03 17.58 6.41
CA VAL A 423 17.97 18.60 6.39
C VAL A 423 16.77 18.24 7.27
N ALA A 424 16.68 17.00 7.77
CA ALA A 424 15.57 16.56 8.60
C ALA A 424 15.53 17.32 9.94
N PRO A 425 14.33 17.72 10.42
CA PRO A 425 14.18 18.32 11.74
C PRO A 425 14.71 17.39 12.85
N SER A 426 15.31 17.95 13.90
CA SER A 426 15.87 17.16 15.01
C SER A 426 14.80 16.41 15.83
N GLU A 427 13.55 16.83 15.76
CA GLU A 427 12.42 16.24 16.49
C GLU A 427 11.80 15.04 15.76
N ASP A 428 12.06 14.88 14.46
CA ASP A 428 11.55 13.77 13.67
C ASP A 428 12.38 12.50 13.85
N SER A 429 11.73 11.34 13.71
CA SER A 429 12.47 10.09 13.66
C SER A 429 13.24 9.98 12.34
N ILE A 430 14.55 10.23 12.44
CA ILE A 430 15.46 10.14 11.30
C ILE A 430 15.51 8.71 10.74
N LEU A 431 15.51 7.67 11.60
CA LEU A 431 15.74 6.29 11.16
C LEU A 431 14.63 5.70 10.24
N PRO A 432 13.33 5.73 10.56
CA PRO A 432 12.26 5.29 9.66
C PRO A 432 12.26 6.04 8.33
N SER A 433 12.57 7.33 8.37
CA SER A 433 12.64 8.18 7.19
C SER A 433 13.84 7.82 6.31
N VAL A 434 15.00 7.54 6.91
CA VAL A 434 16.19 7.02 6.23
C VAL A 434 15.95 5.63 5.64
N LEU A 435 15.25 4.74 6.36
CA LEU A 435 14.91 3.42 5.84
C LEU A 435 13.99 3.54 4.61
N ARG A 436 13.03 4.46 4.64
CA ARG A 436 12.17 4.75 3.48
C ARG A 436 12.97 5.32 2.31
N ALA A 437 13.80 6.33 2.58
CA ALA A 437 14.67 6.98 1.60
C ALA A 437 15.69 5.99 0.99
N GLY A 438 16.15 5.04 1.80
CA GLY A 438 17.08 3.99 1.45
C GLY A 438 16.43 2.75 0.82
N GLU A 439 15.11 2.72 0.63
CA GLU A 439 14.41 1.60 -0.01
C GLU A 439 15.05 1.14 -1.34
N PRO A 440 15.49 2.05 -2.25
CA PRO A 440 16.20 1.62 -3.46
C PRO A 440 17.49 0.82 -3.20
N ALA A 441 18.14 0.99 -2.04
CA ALA A 441 19.35 0.26 -1.67
C ALA A 441 19.09 -1.20 -1.25
N PHE A 442 17.87 -1.54 -0.82
CA PHE A 442 17.58 -2.88 -0.29
C PHE A 442 17.71 -3.96 -1.36
N VAL A 443 17.28 -3.66 -2.59
CA VAL A 443 17.36 -4.58 -3.73
C VAL A 443 18.81 -4.96 -4.08
N PRO A 444 19.76 -4.02 -4.33
CA PRO A 444 21.15 -4.37 -4.61
C PRO A 444 21.86 -5.04 -3.43
N LEU A 445 21.60 -4.58 -2.19
CA LEU A 445 22.16 -5.22 -0.99
C LEU A 445 21.67 -6.65 -0.81
N LEU A 446 20.39 -6.91 -1.10
CA LEU A 446 19.84 -8.25 -1.06
C LEU A 446 20.45 -9.15 -2.13
N PHE A 447 20.65 -8.67 -3.36
CA PHE A 447 21.30 -9.47 -4.39
C PHE A 447 22.75 -9.79 -4.04
N LEU A 448 23.50 -8.85 -3.46
CA LEU A 448 24.84 -9.10 -2.94
C LEU A 448 24.80 -10.13 -1.81
N ALA A 449 23.88 -9.99 -0.86
CA ALA A 449 23.71 -10.95 0.24
C ALA A 449 23.34 -12.35 -0.27
N LEU A 450 22.42 -12.46 -1.24
CA LEU A 450 22.06 -13.73 -1.87
C LEU A 450 23.22 -14.32 -2.65
N ALA A 451 23.99 -13.52 -3.40
CA ALA A 451 25.19 -13.99 -4.09
C ALA A 451 26.25 -14.52 -3.11
N ILE A 452 26.47 -13.84 -1.98
CA ILE A 452 27.37 -14.28 -0.91
C ILE A 452 26.83 -15.55 -0.23
N LEU A 453 25.52 -15.63 0.05
CA LEU A 453 24.90 -16.80 0.68
C LEU A 453 24.93 -18.02 -0.24
N ILE A 454 24.68 -17.82 -1.53
CA ILE A 454 24.82 -18.85 -2.56
C ILE A 454 26.29 -19.27 -2.66
N ALA A 455 27.25 -18.34 -2.62
CA ALA A 455 28.69 -18.64 -2.69
C ALA A 455 29.27 -19.28 -1.41
N ALA A 456 28.70 -18.97 -0.23
CA ALA A 456 29.12 -19.51 1.07
C ALA A 456 28.40 -20.82 1.45
N TRP A 457 27.43 -21.25 0.65
CA TRP A 457 26.72 -22.55 0.61
C TRP A 457 26.15 -23.11 1.93
N ARG A 458 26.09 -22.34 3.03
CA ARG A 458 25.24 -22.65 4.19
C ARG A 458 24.81 -21.36 4.91
N PRO A 459 23.53 -21.17 5.23
CA PRO A 459 23.13 -20.16 6.19
C PRO A 459 23.81 -20.52 7.51
N ARG A 460 24.82 -19.75 7.92
CA ARG A 460 25.46 -19.96 9.22
C ARG A 460 24.44 -19.50 10.26
N PRO A 461 23.91 -20.39 11.12
CA PRO A 461 22.85 -20.03 12.07
C PRO A 461 23.28 -18.89 12.99
N PHE A 462 24.57 -18.77 13.30
CA PHE A 462 25.16 -17.66 14.03
C PHE A 462 25.08 -16.31 13.29
N LEU A 463 25.26 -16.28 11.96
CA LEU A 463 25.07 -15.07 11.17
C LEU A 463 23.60 -14.69 11.10
N ALA A 464 22.70 -15.66 10.91
CA ALA A 464 21.25 -15.40 10.94
C ALA A 464 20.79 -14.89 12.31
N ALA A 465 21.31 -15.47 13.40
CA ALA A 465 21.06 -15.02 14.76
C ALA A 465 21.64 -13.62 15.02
N GLY A 466 22.84 -13.32 14.51
CA GLY A 466 23.44 -11.98 14.59
C GLY A 466 22.65 -10.93 13.82
N VAL A 467 22.18 -11.26 12.62
CA VAL A 467 21.29 -10.39 11.83
C VAL A 467 19.96 -10.18 12.54
N ALA A 468 19.34 -11.22 13.11
CA ALA A 468 18.14 -11.08 13.92
C ALA A 468 18.37 -10.21 15.16
N ALA A 469 19.50 -10.40 15.85
CA ALA A 469 19.87 -9.65 17.04
C ALA A 469 20.12 -8.16 16.75
N LEU A 470 20.49 -7.80 15.52
CA LEU A 470 20.62 -6.40 15.09
C LEU A 470 19.31 -5.84 14.53
N ALA A 471 18.63 -6.58 13.66
CA ALA A 471 17.43 -6.13 12.97
C ALA A 471 16.23 -6.01 13.91
N ALA A 472 16.09 -6.90 14.91
CA ALA A 472 14.94 -6.89 15.80
C ALA A 472 14.90 -5.66 16.72
N PRO A 473 16.00 -5.22 17.37
CA PRO A 473 16.00 -3.96 18.13
C PRO A 473 15.74 -2.73 17.26
N LEU A 474 16.28 -2.69 16.03
CA LEU A 474 16.03 -1.60 15.10
C LEU A 474 14.57 -1.57 14.64
N ALA A 475 14.00 -2.74 14.34
CA ALA A 475 12.58 -2.86 14.02
C ALA A 475 11.73 -2.42 15.21
N ALA A 476 12.04 -2.89 16.42
CA ALA A 476 11.36 -2.48 17.63
C ALA A 476 11.43 -0.97 17.83
N TYR A 477 12.59 -0.33 17.64
CA TYR A 477 12.72 1.12 17.69
C TYR A 477 11.81 1.81 16.67
N CYS A 478 11.77 1.35 15.42
CA CYS A 478 10.93 1.92 14.36
C CYS A 478 9.42 1.71 14.57
N TRP A 479 9.04 0.76 15.44
CA TRP A 479 7.64 0.47 15.78
C TRP A 479 7.22 1.11 17.11
N ILE A 480 8.17 1.34 18.02
CA ILE A 480 7.95 2.04 19.29
C ILE A 480 7.90 3.54 19.05
N ASN A 481 8.79 4.07 18.21
CA ASN A 481 8.89 5.49 17.98
C ASN A 481 7.71 5.99 17.15
N GLU A 482 6.77 6.65 17.80
CA GLU A 482 5.61 7.25 17.14
C GLU A 482 6.02 8.61 16.57
N PRO A 483 5.97 8.82 15.25
CA PRO A 483 6.11 10.14 14.68
C PRO A 483 4.93 11.01 15.12
N PHE A 484 5.21 12.29 15.33
CA PHE A 484 4.16 13.29 15.54
C PHE A 484 3.32 13.41 14.25
N PRO A 485 1.96 13.51 14.30
CA PRO A 485 1.11 13.86 15.44
C PRO A 485 0.61 12.71 16.33
N LEU A 486 1.02 11.45 16.13
CA LEU A 486 0.42 10.32 16.88
C LEU A 486 0.68 10.34 18.39
N ARG A 487 1.84 10.83 18.83
CA ARG A 487 2.12 11.00 20.27
C ARG A 487 1.09 11.87 20.98
N SER A 488 0.32 12.67 20.23
CA SER A 488 -0.72 13.55 20.74
C SER A 488 -2.14 13.10 20.39
N ALA A 489 -2.32 11.93 19.78
CA ALA A 489 -3.64 11.47 19.38
C ALA A 489 -4.54 11.10 20.57
N ASP A 490 -3.97 10.69 21.70
CA ASP A 490 -4.74 10.47 22.93
C ASP A 490 -4.60 11.66 23.91
N VAL A 491 -3.96 12.76 23.49
CA VAL A 491 -3.77 13.96 24.31
C VAL A 491 -4.90 14.93 24.04
N HIS A 492 -5.75 15.14 25.03
CA HIS A 492 -6.80 16.15 25.03
C HIS A 492 -6.25 17.49 25.50
N PRO A 493 -6.18 18.52 24.64
CA PRO A 493 -5.70 19.85 25.02
C PRO A 493 -6.82 20.68 25.69
N PRO A 494 -6.84 20.81 27.03
CA PRO A 494 -7.97 21.44 27.74
C PRO A 494 -8.13 22.93 27.39
N GLU A 495 -7.03 23.62 27.10
CA GLU A 495 -7.05 25.02 26.66
C GLU A 495 -7.78 25.18 25.33
N LEU A 496 -7.51 24.29 24.37
CA LEU A 496 -8.16 24.29 23.07
C LEU A 496 -9.64 23.91 23.19
N GLU A 497 -9.96 22.89 23.99
CA GLU A 497 -11.35 22.48 24.27
C GLU A 497 -12.14 23.65 24.89
N ALA A 498 -11.56 24.36 25.86
CA ALA A 498 -12.18 25.53 26.48
C ALA A 498 -12.42 26.68 25.48
N MET A 499 -11.54 26.86 24.49
CA MET A 499 -11.70 27.89 23.45
C MET A 499 -12.89 27.62 22.53
N VAL A 500 -13.28 26.36 22.31
CA VAL A 500 -14.38 25.97 21.42
C VAL A 500 -15.63 25.46 22.16
N ALA A 501 -15.56 25.29 23.47
CA ALA A 501 -16.69 24.88 24.31
C ALA A 501 -17.95 25.77 24.23
N PRO A 502 -17.87 27.12 24.03
CA PRO A 502 -19.06 27.97 24.07
C PRO A 502 -20.13 27.68 23.01
N ARG A 503 -19.79 27.01 21.91
CA ARG A 503 -20.73 26.71 20.82
C ARG A 503 -20.53 25.30 20.29
N GLU A 504 -21.63 24.58 20.12
CA GLU A 504 -21.59 23.27 19.48
C GLU A 504 -21.60 23.40 17.94
N GLY A 505 -21.00 22.43 17.27
CA GLY A 505 -21.07 22.30 15.81
C GLY A 505 -19.81 21.67 15.19
N GLU A 506 -19.79 21.63 13.86
CA GLU A 506 -18.63 21.18 13.09
C GLU A 506 -17.49 22.20 13.21
N VAL A 507 -16.25 21.72 13.16
CA VAL A 507 -15.05 22.57 13.14
C VAL A 507 -14.40 22.45 11.77
N LEU A 508 -14.08 23.57 11.14
CA LEU A 508 -13.20 23.58 9.98
C LEU A 508 -11.77 23.74 10.49
N TRP A 509 -10.96 22.69 10.40
CA TRP A 509 -9.52 22.83 10.61
C TRP A 509 -8.79 22.81 9.27
N VAL A 510 -8.36 23.99 8.83
CA VAL A 510 -7.76 24.17 7.51
C VAL A 510 -6.46 23.38 7.42
N ASN A 511 -6.34 22.57 6.37
CA ASN A 511 -5.20 21.68 6.08
C ASN A 511 -4.90 20.59 7.13
N ASP A 512 -5.84 20.30 8.03
CA ASP A 512 -5.75 19.17 8.95
C ASP A 512 -6.78 18.07 8.62
N LYS A 513 -6.40 16.82 8.91
CA LYS A 513 -7.17 15.61 8.60
C LYS A 513 -7.75 14.93 9.84
N LEU A 514 -7.22 15.19 11.03
CA LEU A 514 -7.50 14.42 12.26
C LEU A 514 -7.86 15.31 13.45
N ALA A 515 -7.30 16.50 13.57
CA ALA A 515 -7.37 17.31 14.79
C ALA A 515 -8.81 17.54 15.30
N PRO A 516 -9.82 17.85 14.46
CA PRO A 516 -11.20 17.98 14.92
C PRO A 516 -11.74 16.71 15.60
N TRP A 517 -11.44 15.53 15.05
CA TRP A 517 -11.93 14.28 15.61
C TRP A 517 -11.22 13.92 16.90
N VAL A 518 -9.91 14.11 16.91
CA VAL A 518 -9.03 13.52 17.92
C VAL A 518 -8.83 14.43 19.12
N TRP A 519 -8.73 15.75 18.91
CA TRP A 519 -8.53 16.72 20.00
C TRP A 519 -9.81 17.39 20.47
N LEU A 520 -10.85 17.44 19.63
CA LEU A 520 -12.09 18.15 19.96
C LEU A 520 -13.31 17.22 20.06
N GLY A 521 -13.24 15.98 19.57
CA GLY A 521 -14.41 15.12 19.46
C GLY A 521 -15.51 15.73 18.60
N ARG A 522 -15.15 16.53 17.58
CA ARG A 522 -16.10 17.24 16.70
C ARG A 522 -15.96 16.74 15.28
N ALA A 523 -17.09 16.70 14.56
CA ALA A 523 -17.09 16.52 13.12
C ALA A 523 -16.27 17.61 12.40
N ASN A 524 -15.52 17.21 11.37
CA ASN A 524 -14.76 18.14 10.55
C ASN A 524 -15.66 18.67 9.42
N TRP A 525 -15.68 19.98 9.22
CA TRP A 525 -16.53 20.59 8.19
C TRP A 525 -16.01 20.28 6.78
N ALA A 526 -14.70 20.37 6.55
CA ALA A 526 -14.09 20.04 5.28
C ALA A 526 -12.62 19.66 5.44
N SER A 527 -12.20 18.57 4.78
CA SER A 527 -10.80 18.18 4.71
C SER A 527 -10.49 17.33 3.48
N ARG A 528 -9.19 17.20 3.19
CA ARG A 528 -8.69 16.35 2.11
C ARG A 528 -9.04 14.87 2.30
N VAL A 529 -9.09 14.40 3.56
CA VAL A 529 -9.32 12.97 3.85
C VAL A 529 -10.76 12.54 3.55
N GLN A 530 -11.74 13.42 3.75
CA GLN A 530 -13.13 13.16 3.37
C GLN A 530 -13.28 12.86 1.87
N GLY A 531 -12.38 13.40 1.04
CA GLY A 531 -12.28 13.14 -0.38
C GLY A 531 -11.85 11.72 -0.76
N ALA A 532 -11.42 10.88 0.19
CA ALA A 532 -11.06 9.48 -0.09
C ALA A 532 -12.29 8.61 -0.43
N GLY A 533 -13.47 8.99 0.07
CA GLY A 533 -14.72 8.26 -0.13
C GLY A 533 -15.50 8.59 -1.41
N VAL A 534 -15.03 9.52 -2.24
CA VAL A 534 -15.84 10.12 -3.32
C VAL A 534 -16.29 9.13 -4.38
N VAL A 535 -15.54 8.06 -4.67
CA VAL A 535 -15.97 7.01 -5.61
C VAL A 535 -17.14 6.17 -5.09
N PHE A 536 -17.37 6.16 -3.78
CA PHE A 536 -18.34 5.28 -3.14
C PHE A 536 -19.67 5.95 -2.82
N SER A 537 -19.70 7.28 -2.80
CA SER A 537 -20.91 8.05 -2.49
C SER A 537 -20.97 9.32 -3.31
N ARG A 538 -21.95 9.39 -4.21
CA ARG A 538 -22.23 10.59 -5.00
C ARG A 538 -22.59 11.81 -4.13
N PRO A 539 -23.48 11.71 -3.12
CA PRO A 539 -23.75 12.84 -2.22
C PRO A 539 -22.49 13.37 -1.52
N LEU A 540 -21.64 12.47 -1.00
CA LEU A 540 -20.35 12.85 -0.42
C LEU A 540 -19.48 13.58 -1.44
N ALA A 541 -19.36 13.05 -2.66
CA ALA A 541 -18.54 13.65 -3.70
C ALA A 541 -18.97 15.09 -4.02
N LEU A 542 -20.28 15.33 -4.14
CA LEU A 542 -20.81 16.66 -4.43
C LEU A 542 -20.60 17.64 -3.27
N GLU A 543 -20.96 17.24 -2.05
CA GLU A 543 -20.83 18.10 -0.86
C GLU A 543 -19.36 18.41 -0.56
N TRP A 544 -18.48 17.40 -0.62
CA TRP A 544 -17.04 17.59 -0.46
C TRP A 544 -16.46 18.51 -1.54
N ARG A 545 -16.86 18.33 -2.81
CA ARG A 545 -16.37 19.18 -3.91
C ARG A 545 -16.80 20.63 -3.74
N GLU A 546 -18.03 20.87 -3.29
CA GLU A 546 -18.53 22.21 -3.02
C GLU A 546 -17.73 22.88 -1.88
N ARG A 547 -17.60 22.21 -0.74
CA ARG A 547 -16.90 22.75 0.43
C ARG A 547 -15.42 23.01 0.15
N MET A 548 -14.72 22.03 -0.43
CA MET A 548 -13.30 22.20 -0.78
C MET A 548 -13.08 23.21 -1.91
N GLY A 549 -14.03 23.32 -2.85
CA GLY A 549 -14.01 24.34 -3.91
C GLY A 549 -14.07 25.74 -3.33
N LEU A 550 -14.94 25.97 -2.34
CA LEU A 550 -14.99 27.25 -1.62
C LEU A 550 -13.66 27.56 -0.92
N LEU A 551 -13.08 26.60 -0.20
CA LEU A 551 -11.81 26.81 0.50
C LEU A 551 -10.67 27.16 -0.45
N ARG A 552 -10.65 26.54 -1.64
CA ARG A 552 -9.69 26.88 -2.69
C ARG A 552 -9.94 28.28 -3.24
N ASP A 553 -11.20 28.64 -3.50
CA ASP A 553 -11.57 29.97 -4.01
C ASP A 553 -11.27 31.09 -3.00
N LEU A 554 -11.25 30.78 -1.69
CA LEU A 554 -10.79 31.66 -0.62
C LEU A 554 -9.27 31.74 -0.51
N GLY A 555 -8.52 30.90 -1.23
CA GLY A 555 -7.06 30.79 -1.12
C GLY A 555 -6.58 30.12 0.16
N TRP A 556 -7.43 29.36 0.85
CA TRP A 556 -7.09 28.71 2.13
C TRP A 556 -6.50 27.32 1.96
N VAL A 557 -6.80 26.67 0.84
CA VAL A 557 -6.22 25.38 0.46
C VAL A 557 -5.69 25.46 -0.95
N ALA A 558 -4.61 24.75 -1.20
CA ALA A 558 -4.00 24.64 -2.52
C ALA A 558 -4.85 23.73 -3.44
N ASP A 559 -4.57 23.73 -4.74
CA ASP A 559 -5.18 22.79 -5.69
C ASP A 559 -4.87 21.34 -5.32
N SER A 560 -3.72 21.09 -4.68
CA SER A 560 -3.34 19.76 -4.16
C SER A 560 -4.35 19.15 -3.20
N ALA A 561 -5.14 19.98 -2.50
CA ALA A 561 -6.18 19.53 -1.59
C ALA A 561 -7.36 18.86 -2.34
N LEU A 562 -7.58 19.24 -3.61
CA LEU A 562 -8.62 18.67 -4.47
C LEU A 562 -8.05 17.65 -5.47
N LYS A 563 -6.88 17.93 -6.03
CA LYS A 563 -6.19 17.14 -7.04
C LYS A 563 -4.87 16.61 -6.47
N PRO A 564 -4.77 15.32 -6.09
CA PRO A 564 -3.53 14.81 -5.53
C PRO A 564 -2.38 14.84 -6.55
N ARG A 565 -1.13 14.94 -6.04
CA ARG A 565 0.15 15.02 -6.78
C ARG A 565 0.37 16.32 -7.56
N THR A 566 -0.11 17.42 -7.02
CA THR A 566 0.47 18.74 -7.31
C THR A 566 1.34 19.15 -6.11
N ASP A 567 2.43 19.86 -6.37
CA ASP A 567 3.46 20.21 -5.38
C ASP A 567 3.16 21.53 -4.64
N ASP A 568 1.93 22.04 -4.76
CA ASP A 568 1.48 23.26 -4.11
C ASP A 568 0.92 22.98 -2.72
N VAL A 569 1.36 23.78 -1.75
CA VAL A 569 0.92 23.71 -0.35
C VAL A 569 0.71 25.15 0.13
N ILE A 570 -0.31 25.34 0.97
CA ILE A 570 -0.56 26.60 1.67
C ILE A 570 -0.50 26.30 3.15
N ASP A 571 0.62 26.58 3.81
CA ASP A 571 0.74 26.32 5.25
C ASP A 571 0.00 27.36 6.08
N PHE A 572 0.05 28.62 5.64
CA PHE A 572 -0.52 29.76 6.35
C PHE A 572 -1.60 30.44 5.47
N PRO A 573 -2.87 30.04 5.61
CA PRO A 573 -3.98 30.64 4.88
C PRO A 573 -4.11 32.16 5.14
N PRO A 574 -4.37 32.97 4.10
CA PRO A 574 -4.60 34.40 4.26
C PRO A 574 -6.02 34.65 4.77
N PHE A 575 -6.20 34.64 6.09
CA PHE A 575 -7.47 34.99 6.72
C PHE A 575 -7.76 36.49 6.60
N THR A 576 -8.97 36.82 6.16
CA THR A 576 -9.48 38.20 6.09
C THR A 576 -10.91 38.22 6.63
N ARG A 577 -11.38 39.38 7.06
CA ARG A 577 -12.78 39.53 7.53
C ARG A 577 -13.77 39.11 6.44
N ALA A 578 -13.54 39.56 5.20
CA ALA A 578 -14.41 39.22 4.07
C ALA A 578 -14.43 37.71 3.75
N SER A 579 -13.28 37.01 3.85
CA SER A 579 -13.23 35.56 3.61
C SER A 579 -13.92 34.77 4.72
N LEU A 580 -13.81 35.20 5.98
CA LEU A 580 -14.54 34.62 7.10
C LEU A 580 -16.05 34.88 7.00
N GLU A 581 -16.47 36.11 6.72
CA GLU A 581 -17.89 36.46 6.53
C GLU A 581 -18.53 35.63 5.41
N ARG A 582 -17.81 35.47 4.27
CA ARG A 582 -18.27 34.64 3.16
C ARG A 582 -18.48 33.17 3.55
N LEU A 583 -17.59 32.60 4.35
CA LEU A 583 -17.75 31.23 4.85
C LEU A 583 -18.87 31.14 5.89
N CYS A 584 -18.88 32.03 6.89
CA CYS A 584 -19.78 31.99 8.02
C CYS A 584 -21.23 32.39 7.69
N ALA A 585 -21.44 33.07 6.55
CA ALA A 585 -22.78 33.33 5.99
C ALA A 585 -23.47 32.07 5.44
N ARG A 586 -22.75 30.95 5.25
CA ARG A 586 -23.35 29.72 4.73
C ARG A 586 -24.42 29.16 5.68
N PRO A 587 -25.46 28.50 5.15
CA PRO A 587 -26.44 27.80 5.97
C PRO A 587 -25.82 26.66 6.80
N ASP A 588 -24.82 25.98 6.23
CA ASP A 588 -24.09 24.87 6.84
C ASP A 588 -22.71 25.29 7.39
N ALA A 589 -22.51 26.57 7.69
CA ALA A 589 -21.23 27.07 8.18
C ALA A 589 -20.74 26.32 9.44
N PRO A 590 -19.42 26.09 9.59
CA PRO A 590 -18.87 25.51 10.81
C PRO A 590 -19.14 26.42 12.03
N ALA A 591 -19.05 25.88 13.23
CA ALA A 591 -19.06 26.69 14.46
C ALA A 591 -17.75 27.48 14.59
N TYR A 592 -16.63 26.84 14.28
CA TYR A 592 -15.29 27.41 14.39
C TYR A 592 -14.44 27.14 13.15
N VAL A 593 -13.59 28.09 12.82
CA VAL A 593 -12.51 27.95 11.84
C VAL A 593 -11.18 27.97 12.57
N VAL A 594 -10.36 26.94 12.36
CA VAL A 594 -9.01 26.82 12.91
C VAL A 594 -8.03 26.79 11.75
N GLY A 595 -7.01 27.63 11.79
CA GLY A 595 -5.97 27.65 10.76
C GLY A 595 -4.61 28.02 11.31
N ALA A 596 -3.57 27.45 10.71
CA ALA A 596 -2.20 27.78 11.05
C ALA A 596 -1.87 29.23 10.66
N VAL A 597 -1.06 29.88 11.49
CA VAL A 597 -0.51 31.23 11.25
C VAL A 597 0.97 31.23 11.51
N GLU A 598 1.73 32.05 10.79
CA GLU A 598 3.18 32.15 10.97
C GLU A 598 3.53 32.67 12.38
N SER A 599 2.76 33.66 12.85
CA SER A 599 2.81 34.15 14.22
C SER A 599 1.48 34.85 14.58
N PRO A 600 1.17 35.05 15.86
CA PRO A 600 -0.03 35.79 16.26
C PRO A 600 -0.13 37.22 15.68
N GLY A 601 1.01 37.85 15.35
CA GLY A 601 1.07 39.19 14.75
C GLY A 601 0.95 39.22 13.22
N ALA A 602 0.92 38.07 12.55
CA ALA A 602 0.89 38.00 11.08
C ALA A 602 -0.53 38.12 10.48
N LEU A 603 -1.57 38.16 11.31
CA LEU A 603 -2.97 38.25 10.86
C LEU A 603 -3.34 39.67 10.42
N ALA A 604 -4.29 39.76 9.48
CA ALA A 604 -4.86 41.03 9.05
C ALA A 604 -5.60 41.76 10.19
N GLU A 605 -5.59 43.09 10.14
CA GLU A 605 -6.29 43.93 11.11
C GLU A 605 -7.82 43.71 11.08
N GLY A 606 -8.47 43.93 12.22
CA GLY A 606 -9.93 43.82 12.34
C GLY A 606 -10.46 42.39 12.45
N LEU A 607 -9.60 41.41 12.72
CA LEU A 607 -9.97 40.05 13.09
C LEU A 607 -10.00 39.87 14.62
N GLU A 608 -10.88 38.99 15.10
CA GLU A 608 -11.04 38.61 16.50
C GLU A 608 -10.68 37.13 16.73
N PRO A 609 -9.40 36.72 16.54
CA PRO A 609 -8.97 35.34 16.78
C PRO A 609 -8.73 35.06 18.26
N ARG A 610 -8.89 33.79 18.64
CA ARG A 610 -8.21 33.20 19.81
C ARG A 610 -6.99 32.45 19.31
N PHE A 611 -5.87 32.56 20.01
CA PHE A 611 -4.64 31.88 19.62
C PHE A 611 -4.40 30.65 20.49
N TRP A 612 -4.06 29.55 19.84
CA TRP A 612 -3.61 28.33 20.49
C TRP A 612 -2.24 27.93 19.94
N ARG A 613 -1.33 27.55 20.83
CA ARG A 613 -0.05 26.96 20.42
C ARG A 613 -0.16 25.45 20.53
N GLY A 614 -0.19 24.81 19.37
CA GLY A 614 -0.22 23.37 19.27
C GLY A 614 1.18 22.76 19.33
N PRO A 615 1.27 21.43 19.42
CA PRO A 615 2.54 20.75 19.32
C PRO A 615 3.15 20.94 17.90
N PRO A 616 4.49 21.06 17.78
CA PRO A 616 5.16 21.53 16.57
C PRO A 616 5.04 20.53 15.42
N ARG A 617 4.41 20.95 14.32
CA ARG A 617 4.33 20.20 13.05
C ARG A 617 5.35 20.76 12.07
N PHE A 618 5.79 19.93 11.13
CA PHE A 618 6.63 20.40 10.03
C PHE A 618 5.96 20.09 8.69
N SER A 619 5.95 21.09 7.81
CA SER A 619 5.53 20.96 6.42
C SER A 619 6.78 20.98 5.54
N LEU A 620 6.88 20.05 4.60
CA LEU A 620 8.04 19.94 3.69
C LEU A 620 7.70 20.58 2.35
N HIS A 621 8.55 21.50 1.91
CA HIS A 621 8.46 22.17 0.61
C HIS A 621 9.76 22.01 -0.17
N LEU A 622 9.68 22.18 -1.48
CA LEU A 622 10.85 22.35 -2.33
C LEU A 622 11.03 23.84 -2.65
N ALA A 623 12.02 24.48 -2.03
CA ALA A 623 12.39 25.87 -2.31
C ALA A 623 13.70 25.90 -3.12
N GLY A 624 13.65 26.41 -4.35
CA GLY A 624 14.83 26.45 -5.23
C GLY A 624 15.42 25.07 -5.56
N GLY A 625 14.60 24.01 -5.53
CA GLY A 625 15.03 22.62 -5.73
C GLY A 625 15.63 21.95 -4.49
N ALA A 626 15.69 22.64 -3.34
CA ALA A 626 16.13 22.09 -2.07
C ALA A 626 14.95 21.86 -1.11
N PRO A 627 14.95 20.77 -0.31
CA PRO A 627 13.95 20.55 0.72
C PRO A 627 14.05 21.61 1.83
N HIS A 628 12.92 22.21 2.17
CA HIS A 628 12.76 23.18 3.26
C HIS A 628 11.61 22.75 4.17
N TRP A 629 11.87 22.74 5.48
CA TRP A 629 10.87 22.38 6.48
C TRP A 629 10.33 23.63 7.17
N THR A 630 9.03 23.87 7.06
CA THR A 630 8.33 25.00 7.68
C THR A 630 7.68 24.52 8.98
N PRO A 631 8.03 25.07 10.15
CA PRO A 631 7.37 24.74 11.40
C PRO A 631 5.95 25.34 11.46
N ILE A 632 5.00 24.57 11.99
CA ILE A 632 3.60 24.94 12.19
C ILE A 632 3.24 24.65 13.64
N GLU A 633 3.17 25.70 14.45
CA GLU A 633 2.86 25.60 15.89
C GLU A 633 1.78 26.57 16.37
N HIS A 634 1.53 27.66 15.63
CA HIS A 634 0.54 28.67 16.00
C HIS A 634 -0.74 28.49 15.20
N TYR A 635 -1.87 28.46 15.89
CA TYR A 635 -3.19 28.34 15.30
C TYR A 635 -4.07 29.51 15.74
N ALA A 636 -4.77 30.10 14.79
CA ALA A 636 -5.83 31.07 15.02
C ALA A 636 -7.19 30.37 14.96
N ILE A 637 -8.06 30.68 15.92
CA ILE A 637 -9.40 30.12 16.08
C ILE A 637 -10.40 31.26 15.96
N PHE A 638 -11.31 31.15 14.99
CA PHE A 638 -12.34 32.13 14.69
C PHE A 638 -13.72 31.55 14.98
N ASP A 639 -14.56 32.26 15.75
CA ASP A 639 -15.96 31.91 15.97
C ASP A 639 -16.83 32.45 14.84
N CYS A 640 -17.49 31.58 14.09
CA CYS A 640 -18.32 32.01 12.97
C CYS A 640 -19.52 32.88 13.38
N ALA A 641 -19.92 32.89 14.66
CA ALA A 641 -20.95 33.81 15.15
C ALA A 641 -20.54 35.28 15.03
N VAL A 642 -19.25 35.59 15.16
CA VAL A 642 -18.72 36.98 15.10
C VAL A 642 -18.72 37.52 13.67
N TYR A 643 -18.61 36.62 12.68
CA TYR A 643 -18.52 36.96 11.27
C TYR A 643 -19.82 36.65 10.50
N ARG A 644 -20.91 36.37 11.22
CA ARG A 644 -22.22 36.24 10.58
C ARG A 644 -22.84 37.64 10.44
N PRO A 645 -23.13 38.10 9.22
CA PRO A 645 -23.74 39.42 9.01
C PRO A 645 -25.15 39.51 9.59
#